data_AF-A0A6I8MYM8-F1
#
_entry.id   AF-A0A6I8MYM8-F1
#
_cell.length_a   1.000
_cell.length_b   1.000
_cell.length_c   1.000
_cell.angle_alpha   90.00
_cell.angle_beta   90.00
_cell.angle_gamma   90.00
#
_symmetry.space_group_name_H-M   'P 1'
#
loop_
_entity.id
_entity.type
_entity.pdbx_description
1 polymer ?
#
loop_
_entity_poly.entity_id
_entity_poly.type
_entity_poly.pdbx_seq_one_letter_code
_entity_poly.pdbx_strand_id
1 'polypeptide(L)'
;MGEIEQKPTTGSRLGAPENAGISTLEHGQKPPSTPPGKLISIKIQMLDDTQEVFEVPQRAPGRVLLEAVCNHLNLVEGDYFGLEFPDHKKITVWLDLLKPIVKQIRRPKHVLVKFVVKFFPPDHAQLQEELTRYLFALQVKQDLAQGRLTCNETSTALLISHIVQSEIGDYDETVDREHLAKNKYIPQQEAIEDKIVEFHHNHIGQTPAESDFQLLEIARRLEMYGIRLHPAKDREGTKINLAVANTGILVFQGFTKINAFNWAKVRKLSFKRKRFLIKLRPDANSSYQDTLEFLMASRDFCKSFWKICVEHHAFFRLFEEPKPKPKPVLFTRGSSFRFSGRTQKQVLDYVKEGGHKKVQFERKHSKIRSIRSLSAQPLEQNSEVPKQSSSFTFGDGVDSPGGRNCRQGKELKVSVDEAEPRRSPSLKRSPKDGKRGDGAVMATMEEEEEVVKAESQQNPPQTQQPSTGSLTGSPHLSELSINSQGGHTAANTTLSPNLSPDAKQPSPLVSPLLNDQASTRTDDEEEVKRKRFPTDKAYFIAKEVSTTERTYLKDLEVITSWFQSTVSKDDSMPETLKNLIFSNFEPLHKFHTNFLKEIEQRLALWEGRSNAHHIKGDYQRIGDVMLKNIQSMKQLTIHLWKHNEALLELENGIKNSRKLESFCRDFELQKVCYLPLNTFLLRPLHRLMHYKQIMERLCKHYPPNHVDFRDSRAALAEITEMVAPLHGTMIKMENFQKLHELKKDLIGIDNLVIPGREFIRLGSLSKLSGKGLQQRMFFLFNDVLLYTSRGLTASNQFKVHGQLPLFGMTVEESEEEWGVPHCLTLRGQRQSIIVAASSQMEMDKWIEDIQMAIDLAEKSSGPSPEVLASSPPDNKSPDEGMVDQESEDDLSASRTSLERQSPHRGNTMVHVCWHRNTSVSMIDFSIAVEDNHPLASLPLLGYSLTIPSESENIHKDYVFKLHFKSHVYYFRAESEYTFERWMEVIRSATTSASRTRILSHKESHVY
;
A
#
# COMPACT_ATOMS: atom_id res chain seq x y z
N MET A 1 25.71 5.31 72.65
CA MET A 1 26.95 5.10 73.43
C MET A 1 27.72 3.98 72.76
N GLY A 2 29.05 4.05 72.69
CA GLY A 2 29.89 3.12 71.91
C GLY A 2 29.87 3.43 70.39
N GLU A 3 30.94 3.33 69.60
CA GLU A 3 32.29 2.72 69.78
C GLU A 3 32.25 1.19 70.04
N ILE A 4 33.10 0.32 69.47
CA ILE A 4 34.25 0.44 68.54
C ILE A 4 34.29 -0.87 67.66
N GLU A 5 35.10 -1.18 66.63
CA GLU A 5 36.56 -1.02 66.40
C GLU A 5 36.90 -0.76 64.90
N GLN A 6 37.67 -1.62 64.22
CA GLN A 6 38.48 -1.28 63.03
C GLN A 6 38.56 -2.32 61.88
N LYS A 7 39.03 -1.81 60.73
CA LYS A 7 39.65 -2.45 59.54
C LYS A 7 40.60 -3.62 59.84
N PRO A 8 40.81 -4.58 58.89
CA PRO A 8 41.63 -4.38 57.66
C PRO A 8 40.88 -4.79 56.36
N THR A 9 41.42 -4.87 55.13
CA THR A 9 42.82 -4.80 54.62
C THR A 9 42.89 -4.00 53.28
N THR A 10 43.64 -4.44 52.26
CA THR A 10 43.94 -3.71 50.99
C THR A 10 44.11 -4.64 49.78
N GLY A 11 43.79 -4.18 48.56
CA GLY A 11 43.99 -4.98 47.33
C GLY A 11 43.74 -4.27 46.00
N SER A 12 44.23 -3.04 45.79
CA SER A 12 44.01 -2.30 44.54
C SER A 12 45.01 -2.66 43.43
N ARG A 13 44.50 -2.90 42.20
CA ARG A 13 45.28 -2.83 40.95
C ARG A 13 44.41 -2.40 39.76
N LEU A 14 44.84 -1.32 39.10
CA LEU A 14 44.45 -0.92 37.73
C LEU A 14 42.95 -0.82 37.43
N GLY A 15 42.27 0.17 38.02
CA GLY A 15 41.02 0.68 37.47
C GLY A 15 41.26 1.37 36.12
N ALA A 16 40.51 0.98 35.09
CA ALA A 16 40.38 1.77 33.87
C ALA A 16 39.32 2.87 34.08
N PRO A 17 39.49 4.09 33.56
CA PRO A 17 38.47 5.12 33.69
C PRO A 17 37.26 4.79 32.81
N GLU A 18 36.09 4.69 33.43
CA GLU A 18 34.82 4.52 32.74
C GLU A 18 34.37 5.85 32.09
N ASN A 19 33.76 5.76 30.90
CA ASN A 19 33.14 6.93 30.26
C ASN A 19 31.77 7.19 30.87
N ALA A 20 31.71 8.07 31.88
CA ALA A 20 30.49 8.83 32.19
C ALA A 20 30.45 10.11 31.33
N GLY A 21 29.26 10.52 30.90
CA GLY A 21 29.06 11.64 29.97
C GLY A 21 28.66 12.95 30.64
N ILE A 22 27.81 13.70 29.93
CA ILE A 22 27.26 15.02 30.30
C ILE A 22 28.24 16.19 30.14
N SER A 23 28.02 16.99 29.10
CA SER A 23 27.99 18.44 29.28
C SER A 23 27.04 19.06 28.26
N THR A 24 26.27 20.04 28.71
CA THR A 24 25.41 20.90 27.91
C THR A 24 26.24 21.78 26.98
N LEU A 25 25.72 22.04 25.77
CA LEU A 25 26.14 23.16 24.93
C LEU A 25 24.89 23.82 24.36
N GLU A 26 24.76 25.12 24.54
CA GLU A 26 23.67 25.91 23.97
C GLU A 26 23.93 26.27 22.49
N HIS A 27 22.90 26.78 21.83
CA HIS A 27 22.91 27.13 20.42
C HIS A 27 23.85 28.32 20.14
N GLY A 28 25.06 28.07 19.61
CA GLY A 28 25.87 29.15 19.03
C GLY A 28 27.33 28.85 18.66
N GLN A 29 28.01 27.90 19.33
CA GLN A 29 29.46 27.74 19.17
C GLN A 29 29.85 26.65 18.15
N LYS A 30 30.85 26.96 17.30
CA LYS A 30 31.48 26.00 16.39
C LYS A 30 32.50 25.12 17.15
N PRO A 31 32.64 23.82 16.81
CA PRO A 31 33.64 22.96 17.42
C PRO A 31 35.06 23.38 17.04
N PRO A 32 36.08 23.07 17.87
CA PRO A 32 37.46 23.44 17.59
C PRO A 32 38.01 22.74 16.34
N SER A 33 38.79 23.48 15.55
CA SER A 33 39.41 22.96 14.33
C SER A 33 40.45 21.88 14.66
N THR A 34 40.29 20.69 14.07
CA THR A 34 41.37 19.70 14.04
C THR A 34 42.53 20.20 13.17
N PRO A 35 43.79 19.83 13.48
CA PRO A 35 44.95 20.33 12.74
C PRO A 35 44.87 19.93 11.25
N PRO A 36 45.39 20.77 10.33
CA PRO A 36 45.15 20.64 8.89
C PRO A 36 45.80 19.39 8.30
N GLY A 37 45.07 18.27 8.36
CA GLY A 37 45.43 17.04 7.67
C GLY A 37 45.43 17.28 6.16
N LYS A 38 46.52 16.88 5.50
CA LYS A 38 46.75 17.00 4.05
C LYS A 38 45.47 16.79 3.24
N LEU A 39 45.09 17.77 2.43
CA LEU A 39 43.90 17.71 1.58
C LEU A 39 44.14 16.83 0.34
N ILE A 40 43.04 16.32 -0.22
CA ILE A 40 42.98 15.70 -1.53
C ILE A 40 41.88 16.38 -2.36
N SER A 41 42.26 16.89 -3.53
CA SER A 41 41.36 17.39 -4.55
C SER A 41 40.75 16.22 -5.33
N ILE A 42 39.42 16.17 -5.44
CA ILE A 42 38.66 15.13 -6.13
C ILE A 42 37.74 15.79 -7.15
N LYS A 43 37.76 15.30 -8.40
CA LYS A 43 36.91 15.82 -9.48
C LYS A 43 35.57 15.08 -9.51
N ILE A 44 34.48 15.83 -9.44
CA ILE A 44 33.10 15.36 -9.55
C ILE A 44 32.50 15.85 -10.87
N GLN A 45 31.93 14.93 -11.66
CA GLN A 45 31.02 15.25 -12.76
C GLN A 45 29.59 15.30 -12.20
N MET A 46 28.89 16.39 -12.45
CA MET A 46 27.49 16.61 -12.04
C MET A 46 26.50 16.06 -13.08
N LEU A 47 25.21 16.16 -12.78
CA LEU A 47 24.13 15.71 -13.68
C LEU A 47 23.91 16.63 -14.89
N ASP A 48 24.35 17.89 -14.82
CA ASP A 48 24.43 18.85 -15.93
C ASP A 48 25.77 18.75 -16.71
N ASP A 49 26.49 17.65 -16.54
CA ASP A 49 27.83 17.36 -17.07
C ASP A 49 28.96 18.34 -16.66
N THR A 50 28.68 19.34 -15.81
CA THR A 50 29.71 20.22 -15.25
C THR A 50 30.72 19.45 -14.39
N GLN A 51 31.96 19.94 -14.30
CA GLN A 51 33.06 19.26 -13.59
C GLN A 51 33.67 20.15 -12.51
N GLU A 52 33.25 19.91 -11.27
CA GLU A 52 33.72 20.64 -10.09
C GLU A 52 34.83 19.87 -9.36
N VAL A 53 35.65 20.59 -8.58
CA VAL A 53 36.79 20.01 -7.84
C VAL A 53 36.63 20.29 -6.35
N PHE A 54 36.42 19.24 -5.56
CA PHE A 54 36.20 19.31 -4.12
C PHE A 54 37.48 18.94 -3.38
N GLU A 55 37.91 19.79 -2.45
CA GLU A 55 39.03 19.54 -1.54
C GLU A 55 38.50 18.92 -0.24
N VAL A 56 38.93 17.69 0.08
CA VAL A 56 38.54 16.99 1.31
C VAL A 56 39.78 16.46 2.06
N PRO A 57 39.75 16.29 3.39
CA PRO A 57 40.88 15.71 4.13
C PRO A 57 41.25 14.31 3.64
N GLN A 58 42.55 13.99 3.51
CA GLN A 58 43.04 12.70 2.96
C GLN A 58 42.46 11.45 3.65
N ARG A 59 42.05 11.54 4.92
CA ARG A 59 41.46 10.44 5.69
C ARG A 59 39.91 10.45 5.74
N ALA A 60 39.26 11.44 5.12
CA ALA A 60 37.81 11.62 5.19
C ALA A 60 37.04 10.42 4.62
N PRO A 61 35.92 10.01 5.28
CA PRO A 61 35.04 8.98 4.77
C PRO A 61 34.21 9.51 3.58
N GLY A 62 33.72 8.61 2.71
CA GLY A 62 32.98 8.99 1.50
C GLY A 62 31.75 9.88 1.76
N ARG A 63 31.15 9.78 2.95
CA ARG A 63 30.08 10.66 3.46
C ARG A 63 30.43 12.15 3.29
N VAL A 64 31.63 12.57 3.72
CA VAL A 64 32.05 13.99 3.71
C VAL A 64 32.13 14.55 2.29
N LEU A 65 32.47 13.72 1.30
CA LEU A 65 32.51 14.16 -0.10
C LEU A 65 31.10 14.29 -0.69
N LEU A 66 30.17 13.39 -0.35
CA LEU A 66 28.77 13.52 -0.77
C LEU A 66 28.12 14.74 -0.11
N GLU A 67 28.34 14.95 1.19
CA GLU A 67 27.83 16.12 1.92
C GLU A 67 28.40 17.43 1.35
N ALA A 68 29.69 17.48 0.97
CA ALA A 68 30.26 18.64 0.30
C ALA A 68 29.60 18.93 -1.07
N VAL A 69 29.30 17.90 -1.87
CA VAL A 69 28.59 18.03 -3.15
C VAL A 69 27.15 18.51 -2.94
N CYS A 70 26.41 17.90 -2.01
CA CYS A 70 25.04 18.33 -1.70
C CYS A 70 25.00 19.77 -1.16
N ASN A 71 25.96 20.17 -0.31
CA ASN A 71 26.05 21.54 0.19
C ASN A 71 26.36 22.56 -0.91
N HIS A 72 27.24 22.22 -1.87
CA HIS A 72 27.52 23.08 -3.02
C HIS A 72 26.28 23.28 -3.91
N LEU A 73 25.44 22.25 -4.04
CA LEU A 73 24.18 22.31 -4.78
C LEU A 73 23.01 22.91 -3.96
N ASN A 74 23.19 23.18 -2.65
CA ASN A 74 22.11 23.47 -1.70
C ASN A 74 20.98 22.40 -1.70
N LEU A 75 21.36 21.13 -1.84
CA LEU A 75 20.46 20.01 -2.08
C LEU A 75 19.99 19.35 -0.77
N VAL A 76 18.77 19.69 -0.37
CA VAL A 76 18.12 19.22 0.87
C VAL A 76 17.84 17.71 0.87
N GLU A 77 17.32 17.19 -0.23
CA GLU A 77 16.93 15.77 -0.40
C GLU A 77 18.10 14.89 -0.87
N GLY A 78 19.34 15.25 -0.53
CA GLY A 78 20.58 14.67 -1.05
C GLY A 78 20.77 13.16 -0.84
N ASP A 79 20.04 12.52 0.08
CA ASP A 79 20.11 11.08 0.32
C ASP A 79 19.57 10.23 -0.84
N TYR A 80 18.75 10.79 -1.76
CA TYR A 80 18.34 10.11 -3.00
C TYR A 80 19.50 9.88 -3.99
N PHE A 81 20.63 10.58 -3.80
CA PHE A 81 21.75 10.62 -4.73
C PHE A 81 22.96 9.83 -4.23
N GLY A 82 23.96 9.66 -5.08
CA GLY A 82 25.21 9.00 -4.70
C GLY A 82 26.37 9.33 -5.62
N LEU A 83 27.56 8.97 -5.15
CA LEU A 83 28.80 9.09 -5.90
C LEU A 83 29.21 7.72 -6.45
N GLU A 84 29.42 7.62 -7.76
CA GLU A 84 29.95 6.44 -8.44
C GLU A 84 31.28 6.73 -9.13
N PHE A 85 32.13 5.72 -9.30
CA PHE A 85 33.41 5.87 -10.00
C PHE A 85 33.82 4.56 -10.69
N PRO A 86 34.60 4.61 -11.78
CA PRO A 86 35.19 3.43 -12.39
C PRO A 86 36.28 2.86 -11.49
N ASP A 87 36.14 1.59 -11.12
CA ASP A 87 37.13 0.89 -10.29
C ASP A 87 38.41 0.51 -11.09
N HIS A 88 39.37 -0.13 -10.43
CA HIS A 88 40.61 -0.62 -11.05
C HIS A 88 40.44 -1.63 -12.21
N LYS A 89 39.22 -2.14 -12.45
CA LYS A 89 38.84 -3.02 -13.57
C LYS A 89 37.91 -2.31 -14.57
N LYS A 90 37.78 -0.98 -14.46
CA LYS A 90 36.82 -0.13 -15.20
C LYS A 90 35.34 -0.47 -14.95
N ILE A 91 35.01 -1.14 -13.83
CA ILE A 91 33.63 -1.41 -13.44
C ILE A 91 33.14 -0.25 -12.59
N THR A 92 32.04 0.40 -12.98
CA THR A 92 31.41 1.45 -12.18
C THR A 92 30.92 0.91 -10.84
N VAL A 93 31.33 1.55 -9.74
CA VAL A 93 30.96 1.16 -8.37
C VAL A 93 30.59 2.38 -7.52
N TRP A 94 29.65 2.19 -6.60
CA TRP A 94 29.26 3.19 -5.60
C TRP A 94 30.36 3.41 -4.54
N LEU A 95 30.58 4.66 -4.17
CA LEU A 95 31.43 5.06 -3.06
C LEU A 95 30.82 4.59 -1.73
N ASP A 96 31.60 3.84 -0.96
CA ASP A 96 31.23 3.34 0.37
C ASP A 96 31.33 4.50 1.38
N LEU A 97 30.19 5.13 1.71
CA LEU A 97 30.16 6.37 2.48
C LEU A 97 30.84 6.26 3.85
N LEU A 98 30.88 5.07 4.45
CA LEU A 98 31.51 4.78 5.75
C LEU A 98 33.03 4.51 5.67
N LYS A 99 33.66 4.59 4.49
CA LYS A 99 35.10 4.27 4.32
C LYS A 99 35.93 5.47 3.84
N PRO A 100 37.16 5.64 4.36
CA PRO A 100 38.10 6.64 3.88
C PRO A 100 38.30 6.56 2.36
N ILE A 101 38.15 7.69 1.66
CA ILE A 101 38.09 7.73 0.19
C ILE A 101 39.37 7.17 -0.45
N VAL A 102 40.54 7.45 0.13
CA VAL A 102 41.85 6.92 -0.30
C VAL A 102 42.01 5.40 -0.15
N LYS A 103 41.11 4.72 0.58
CA LYS A 103 41.05 3.25 0.64
C LYS A 103 40.14 2.65 -0.43
N GLN A 104 39.52 3.49 -1.27
CA GLN A 104 38.59 3.11 -2.33
C GLN A 104 39.11 3.53 -3.71
N ILE A 105 39.43 4.81 -3.86
CA ILE A 105 39.88 5.41 -5.12
C ILE A 105 41.41 5.40 -5.16
N ARG A 106 41.99 4.63 -6.10
CA ARG A 106 43.44 4.65 -6.37
C ARG A 106 43.78 5.89 -7.21
N ARG A 107 44.73 6.71 -6.75
CA ARG A 107 45.22 7.94 -7.42
C ARG A 107 44.05 8.92 -7.77
N PRO A 108 43.32 9.46 -6.78
CA PRO A 108 42.05 10.17 -7.00
C PRO A 108 42.10 11.34 -8.00
N LYS A 109 43.24 12.01 -8.17
CA LYS A 109 43.42 13.07 -9.19
C LYS A 109 43.20 12.62 -10.65
N HIS A 110 43.16 11.32 -10.92
CA HIS A 110 42.94 10.75 -12.27
C HIS A 110 41.62 9.96 -12.39
N VAL A 111 40.75 9.99 -11.37
CA VAL A 111 39.47 9.28 -11.39
C VAL A 111 38.34 10.30 -11.39
N LEU A 112 37.56 10.32 -12.46
CA LEU A 112 36.32 11.07 -12.52
C LEU A 112 35.26 10.32 -11.71
N VAL A 113 34.81 10.94 -10.63
CA VAL A 113 33.66 10.47 -9.85
C VAL A 113 32.42 11.15 -10.43
N LYS A 114 31.29 10.46 -10.57
CA LYS A 114 30.01 11.04 -11.01
C LYS A 114 29.05 11.17 -9.83
N PHE A 115 28.37 12.31 -9.75
CA PHE A 115 27.17 12.49 -8.94
C PHE A 115 25.95 12.07 -9.78
N VAL A 116 25.15 11.16 -9.25
CA VAL A 116 24.04 10.51 -9.98
C VAL A 116 22.88 10.19 -9.03
N VAL A 117 21.68 9.99 -9.55
CA VAL A 117 20.55 9.45 -8.76
C VAL A 117 20.85 8.00 -8.37
N LYS A 118 20.61 7.68 -7.11
CA LYS A 118 20.86 6.36 -6.51
C LYS A 118 19.57 5.62 -6.13
N PHE A 119 18.57 6.34 -5.64
CA PHE A 119 17.29 5.78 -5.22
C PHE A 119 16.14 6.48 -5.94
N PHE A 120 15.34 5.73 -6.69
CA PHE A 120 14.17 6.25 -7.40
C PHE A 120 12.90 5.96 -6.60
N PRO A 121 12.13 6.97 -6.15
CA PRO A 121 10.90 6.75 -5.38
C PRO A 121 9.79 6.13 -6.26
N PRO A 122 8.79 5.44 -5.66
CA PRO A 122 7.62 4.93 -6.39
C PRO A 122 6.80 6.04 -7.05
N ASP A 123 6.81 7.22 -6.44
CA ASP A 123 6.10 8.39 -6.88
C ASP A 123 7.01 9.61 -6.77
N HIS A 124 7.20 10.29 -7.89
CA HIS A 124 7.95 11.53 -8.01
C HIS A 124 7.34 12.71 -7.26
N ALA A 125 6.04 12.72 -6.94
CA ALA A 125 5.42 13.75 -6.10
C ALA A 125 5.87 13.69 -4.63
N GLN A 126 6.64 12.65 -4.27
CA GLN A 126 7.37 12.57 -3.01
C GLN A 126 8.64 13.46 -3.00
N LEU A 127 9.16 13.87 -4.16
CA LEU A 127 10.27 14.83 -4.29
C LEU A 127 9.74 16.25 -4.12
N GLN A 128 9.98 16.87 -2.97
CA GLN A 128 9.34 18.16 -2.64
C GLN A 128 10.04 19.34 -3.31
N GLU A 129 11.37 19.36 -3.32
CA GLU A 129 12.14 20.50 -3.82
C GLU A 129 12.21 20.49 -5.36
N GLU A 130 12.10 21.68 -5.98
CA GLU A 130 12.17 21.81 -7.44
C GLU A 130 13.55 21.39 -7.98
N LEU A 131 14.63 21.77 -7.28
CA LEU A 131 15.99 21.35 -7.59
C LEU A 131 16.11 19.81 -7.65
N THR A 132 15.48 19.09 -6.72
CA THR A 132 15.50 17.62 -6.72
C THR A 132 14.82 17.08 -7.98
N ARG A 133 13.64 17.61 -8.34
CA ARG A 133 12.93 17.22 -9.56
C ARG A 133 13.73 17.54 -10.83
N TYR A 134 14.37 18.70 -10.92
CA TYR A 134 15.27 19.06 -12.02
C TYR A 134 16.48 18.11 -12.14
N LEU A 135 17.13 17.75 -11.02
CA LEU A 135 18.23 16.78 -11.04
C LEU A 135 17.77 15.38 -11.48
N PHE A 136 16.55 14.97 -11.11
CA PHE A 136 15.94 13.73 -11.62
C PHE A 136 15.60 13.83 -13.13
N ALA A 137 15.14 14.98 -13.62
CA ALA A 137 14.92 15.22 -15.05
C ALA A 137 16.23 15.12 -15.86
N LEU A 138 17.34 15.69 -15.35
CA LEU A 138 18.67 15.52 -15.94
C LEU A 138 19.13 14.05 -15.95
N GLN A 139 18.83 13.27 -14.91
CA GLN A 139 19.11 11.83 -14.92
C GLN A 139 18.30 11.09 -15.99
N VAL A 140 17.04 11.44 -16.21
CA VAL A 140 16.21 10.90 -17.30
C VAL A 140 16.79 11.27 -18.67
N LYS A 141 17.21 12.53 -18.89
CA LYS A 141 17.93 12.98 -20.10
C LYS A 141 19.18 12.13 -20.35
N GLN A 142 20.01 11.88 -19.31
CA GLN A 142 21.19 11.02 -19.42
C GLN A 142 20.85 9.55 -19.71
N ASP A 143 19.76 9.02 -19.13
CA ASP A 143 19.35 7.62 -19.30
C ASP A 143 18.73 7.35 -20.68
N LEU A 144 18.06 8.34 -21.29
CA LEU A 144 17.63 8.31 -22.70
C LEU A 144 18.85 8.32 -23.64
N ALA A 145 19.72 9.32 -23.52
CA ALA A 145 20.88 9.49 -24.41
C ALA A 145 21.88 8.33 -24.35
N GLN A 146 21.93 7.61 -23.22
CA GLN A 146 22.79 6.44 -23.02
C GLN A 146 22.06 5.09 -23.23
N GLY A 147 20.83 5.12 -23.77
CA GLY A 147 20.06 3.91 -24.12
C GLY A 147 19.66 3.02 -22.94
N ARG A 148 19.62 3.57 -21.71
CA ARG A 148 19.15 2.84 -20.51
C ARG A 148 17.64 2.87 -20.38
N LEU A 149 17.00 4.00 -20.71
CA LEU A 149 15.55 4.16 -20.63
C LEU A 149 14.91 3.80 -21.97
N THR A 150 14.54 2.53 -22.15
CA THR A 150 13.89 2.04 -23.37
C THR A 150 12.40 2.40 -23.40
N CYS A 151 11.94 3.04 -24.46
CA CYS A 151 10.54 3.35 -24.73
C CYS A 151 10.23 3.40 -26.24
N ASN A 152 8.95 3.46 -26.60
CA ASN A 152 8.54 3.61 -28.01
C ASN A 152 8.71 5.06 -28.50
N GLU A 153 8.78 5.24 -29.81
CA GLU A 153 9.02 6.53 -30.49
C GLU A 153 8.09 7.66 -30.03
N THR A 154 6.81 7.38 -29.78
CA THR A 154 5.84 8.37 -29.27
C THR A 154 6.21 8.84 -27.87
N SER A 155 6.53 7.91 -26.96
CA SER A 155 6.98 8.23 -25.60
C SER A 155 8.34 8.91 -25.59
N THR A 156 9.26 8.50 -26.46
CA THR A 156 10.58 9.14 -26.62
C THR A 156 10.44 10.58 -27.09
N ALA A 157 9.62 10.83 -28.12
CA ALA A 157 9.38 12.18 -28.63
C ALA A 157 8.73 13.09 -27.58
N LEU A 158 7.73 12.58 -26.84
CA LEU A 158 7.06 13.33 -25.78
C LEU A 158 8.03 13.67 -24.63
N LEU A 159 8.84 12.71 -24.17
CA LEU A 159 9.88 12.97 -23.16
C LEU A 159 10.88 14.03 -23.64
N ILE A 160 11.36 13.95 -24.87
CA ILE A 160 12.29 14.95 -25.40
C ILE A 160 11.62 16.32 -25.51
N SER A 161 10.36 16.42 -25.96
CA SER A 161 9.65 17.70 -26.04
C SER A 161 9.47 18.41 -24.69
N HIS A 162 9.37 17.66 -23.58
CA HIS A 162 9.38 18.24 -22.24
C HIS A 162 10.78 18.73 -21.81
N ILE A 163 11.85 18.04 -22.22
CA ILE A 163 13.23 18.51 -22.02
C ILE A 163 13.49 19.79 -22.84
N VAL A 164 12.96 19.87 -24.05
CA VAL A 164 13.06 21.08 -24.90
C VAL A 164 12.35 22.26 -24.23
N GLN A 165 11.07 22.13 -23.84
CA GLN A 165 10.31 23.15 -23.11
C GLN A 165 11.04 23.63 -21.83
N SER A 166 11.70 22.72 -21.08
CA SER A 166 12.40 23.09 -19.84
C SER A 166 13.82 23.65 -20.03
N GLU A 167 14.39 23.53 -21.24
CA GLU A 167 15.72 24.07 -21.62
C GLU A 167 15.66 25.38 -22.43
N ILE A 168 14.74 25.51 -23.41
CA ILE A 168 14.67 26.69 -24.30
C ILE A 168 13.44 27.58 -24.09
N GLY A 169 12.41 27.11 -23.37
CA GLY A 169 11.11 27.79 -23.24
C GLY A 169 10.16 27.43 -24.38
N ASP A 170 9.08 28.19 -24.52
CA ASP A 170 8.01 27.93 -25.50
C ASP A 170 8.49 27.78 -26.94
N TYR A 171 7.77 26.95 -27.70
CA TYR A 171 8.02 26.58 -29.09
C TYR A 171 8.30 27.77 -30.04
N ASP A 172 9.41 27.68 -30.77
CA ASP A 172 9.75 28.52 -31.92
C ASP A 172 10.43 27.62 -32.97
N GLU A 173 9.78 27.45 -34.13
CA GLU A 173 10.23 26.54 -35.19
C GLU A 173 11.71 26.71 -35.57
N THR A 174 12.22 27.94 -35.57
CA THR A 174 13.62 28.22 -35.94
C THR A 174 14.60 27.77 -34.86
N VAL A 175 14.15 27.76 -33.60
CA VAL A 175 14.95 27.53 -32.40
C VAL A 175 14.93 26.07 -32.02
N ASP A 176 13.76 25.44 -32.09
CA ASP A 176 13.56 23.99 -31.96
C ASP A 176 14.49 23.23 -32.91
N ARG A 177 14.44 23.56 -34.21
CA ARG A 177 15.29 22.90 -35.22
C ARG A 177 16.77 23.16 -34.98
N GLU A 178 17.16 24.37 -34.56
CA GLU A 178 18.55 24.66 -34.22
C GLU A 178 19.01 23.88 -32.96
N HIS A 179 18.13 23.75 -31.95
CA HIS A 179 18.41 23.05 -30.69
C HIS A 179 18.47 21.53 -30.87
N LEU A 180 17.58 20.95 -31.67
CA LEU A 180 17.53 19.51 -32.01
C LEU A 180 18.63 19.10 -33.01
N ALA A 181 19.10 20.02 -33.86
CA ALA A 181 20.30 19.80 -34.65
C ALA A 181 21.58 19.75 -33.77
N LYS A 182 21.68 20.63 -32.77
CA LYS A 182 22.84 20.73 -31.86
C LYS A 182 22.88 19.67 -30.76
N ASN A 183 21.73 19.27 -30.22
CA ASN A 183 21.62 18.38 -29.06
C ASN A 183 21.00 17.04 -29.47
N LYS A 184 21.69 15.94 -29.16
CA LYS A 184 21.23 14.57 -29.42
C LYS A 184 20.84 13.86 -28.13
N TYR A 185 19.53 13.69 -27.95
CA TYR A 185 18.87 13.05 -26.80
C TYR A 185 18.70 11.54 -27.00
N ILE A 186 18.72 11.04 -28.23
CA ILE A 186 18.80 9.62 -28.60
C ILE A 186 19.65 9.42 -29.87
N PRO A 187 20.12 8.19 -30.18
CA PRO A 187 20.96 7.92 -31.35
C PRO A 187 20.25 7.91 -32.72
N GLN A 188 18.92 8.00 -32.76
CA GLN A 188 18.09 8.04 -33.98
C GLN A 188 17.05 9.17 -33.92
N GLN A 189 17.49 10.36 -33.49
CA GLN A 189 16.60 11.49 -33.22
C GLN A 189 15.88 12.03 -34.47
N GLU A 190 16.55 11.96 -35.62
CA GLU A 190 16.09 12.48 -36.90
C GLU A 190 14.77 11.83 -37.34
N ALA A 191 14.55 10.56 -36.98
CA ALA A 191 13.34 9.82 -37.31
C ALA A 191 12.09 10.24 -36.51
N ILE A 192 12.27 11.01 -35.43
CA ILE A 192 11.19 11.47 -34.53
C ILE A 192 11.17 12.99 -34.36
N GLU A 193 11.99 13.74 -35.09
CA GLU A 193 12.21 15.18 -34.87
C GLU A 193 10.93 16.01 -35.06
N ASP A 194 10.18 15.76 -36.15
CA ASP A 194 8.90 16.43 -36.43
C ASP A 194 7.87 16.18 -35.33
N LYS A 195 7.93 15.02 -34.68
CA LYS A 195 7.04 14.60 -33.59
C LYS A 195 7.44 15.17 -32.23
N ILE A 196 8.73 15.45 -32.02
CA ILE A 196 9.22 16.24 -30.89
C ILE A 196 8.69 17.67 -31.01
N VAL A 197 8.78 18.25 -32.21
CA VAL A 197 8.24 19.58 -32.56
C VAL A 197 6.71 19.63 -32.38
N GLU A 198 5.98 18.63 -32.88
CA GLU A 198 4.53 18.51 -32.70
C GLU A 198 4.13 18.53 -31.22
N PHE A 199 4.81 17.74 -30.37
CA PHE A 199 4.52 17.75 -28.94
C PHE A 199 4.97 19.05 -28.25
N HIS A 200 6.09 19.66 -28.65
CA HIS A 200 6.56 20.90 -28.05
C HIS A 200 5.59 22.09 -28.32
N HIS A 201 5.02 22.17 -29.52
CA HIS A 201 3.94 23.13 -29.82
C HIS A 201 2.73 22.98 -28.87
N ASN A 202 2.45 21.77 -28.39
CA ASN A 202 1.36 21.52 -27.43
C ASN A 202 1.73 21.85 -25.97
N HIS A 203 2.95 22.33 -25.70
CA HIS A 203 3.45 22.67 -24.36
C HIS A 203 3.59 24.19 -24.11
N ILE A 204 3.22 25.03 -25.08
CA ILE A 204 3.23 26.49 -24.96
C ILE A 204 2.52 26.95 -23.68
N GLY A 205 3.22 27.76 -22.88
CA GLY A 205 2.77 28.27 -21.58
C GLY A 205 3.16 27.40 -20.37
N GLN A 206 3.70 26.19 -20.56
CA GLN A 206 4.18 25.36 -19.45
C GLN A 206 5.51 25.88 -18.91
N THR A 207 5.62 26.07 -17.59
CA THR A 207 6.90 26.46 -16.98
C THR A 207 7.91 25.31 -17.02
N PRO A 208 9.23 25.60 -16.98
CA PRO A 208 10.26 24.57 -16.86
C PRO A 208 10.09 23.64 -15.65
N ALA A 209 9.46 24.10 -14.56
CA ALA A 209 9.20 23.31 -13.37
C ALA A 209 8.04 22.30 -13.56
N GLU A 210 7.01 22.69 -14.32
CA GLU A 210 5.90 21.81 -14.70
C GLU A 210 6.33 20.80 -15.76
N SER A 211 7.11 21.23 -16.75
CA SER A 211 7.62 20.33 -17.80
C SER A 211 8.54 19.24 -17.23
N ASP A 212 9.44 19.58 -16.28
CA ASP A 212 10.21 18.57 -15.54
C ASP A 212 9.33 17.60 -14.73
N PHE A 213 8.20 18.06 -14.21
CA PHE A 213 7.24 17.21 -13.49
C PHE A 213 6.53 16.25 -14.45
N GLN A 214 6.03 16.73 -15.60
CA GLN A 214 5.41 15.88 -16.63
C GLN A 214 6.41 14.87 -17.20
N LEU A 215 7.67 15.27 -17.43
CA LEU A 215 8.76 14.37 -17.83
C LEU A 215 8.87 13.18 -16.87
N LEU A 216 8.85 13.43 -15.56
CA LEU A 216 8.97 12.40 -14.52
C LEU A 216 7.68 11.57 -14.38
N GLU A 217 6.49 12.16 -14.54
CA GLU A 217 5.20 11.48 -14.58
C GLU A 217 5.08 10.51 -15.76
N ILE A 218 5.66 10.86 -16.92
CA ILE A 218 5.78 9.96 -18.08
C ILE A 218 6.86 8.90 -17.82
N ALA A 219 8.06 9.32 -17.41
CA ALA A 219 9.21 8.43 -17.26
C ALA A 219 8.93 7.31 -16.24
N ARG A 220 8.28 7.60 -15.11
CA ARG A 220 7.96 6.59 -14.06
C ARG A 220 7.01 5.48 -14.53
N ARG A 221 6.34 5.64 -15.67
CA ARG A 221 5.46 4.63 -16.28
C ARG A 221 6.23 3.62 -17.15
N LEU A 222 7.51 3.90 -17.44
CA LEU A 222 8.38 3.05 -18.26
C LEU A 222 9.06 1.96 -17.42
N GLU A 223 9.10 0.74 -17.95
CA GLU A 223 9.61 -0.45 -17.25
C GLU A 223 11.09 -0.33 -16.81
N MET A 224 11.88 0.46 -17.54
CA MET A 224 13.32 0.67 -17.30
C MET A 224 13.65 1.90 -16.45
N TYR A 225 12.66 2.66 -15.95
CA TYR A 225 12.90 3.86 -15.14
C TYR A 225 13.65 3.55 -13.84
N GLY A 226 14.83 4.15 -13.67
CA GLY A 226 15.74 3.90 -12.55
C GLY A 226 16.36 2.49 -12.51
N ILE A 227 16.14 1.65 -13.54
CA ILE A 227 16.57 0.25 -13.54
C ILE A 227 18.02 0.11 -14.01
N ARG A 228 18.88 -0.28 -13.07
CA ARG A 228 20.28 -0.66 -13.35
C ARG A 228 20.40 -2.19 -13.42
N LEU A 229 20.66 -2.71 -14.62
CA LEU A 229 20.79 -4.15 -14.90
C LEU A 229 22.17 -4.69 -14.50
N HIS A 230 22.20 -5.77 -13.71
CA HIS A 230 23.41 -6.48 -13.30
C HIS A 230 23.40 -7.92 -13.86
N PRO A 231 24.28 -8.24 -14.84
CA PRO A 231 24.32 -9.57 -15.45
C PRO A 231 24.58 -10.71 -14.47
N ALA A 232 23.76 -11.75 -14.59
CA ALA A 232 23.75 -12.96 -13.78
C ALA A 232 23.34 -14.18 -14.62
N LYS A 233 23.25 -15.32 -13.95
CA LYS A 233 22.56 -16.52 -14.41
C LYS A 233 21.66 -17.05 -13.30
N ASP A 234 20.61 -17.75 -13.68
CA ASP A 234 19.82 -18.59 -12.78
C ASP A 234 20.58 -19.88 -12.40
N ARG A 235 19.87 -20.89 -11.88
CA ARG A 235 20.44 -22.19 -11.49
C ARG A 235 20.64 -23.09 -12.73
N GLU A 236 19.84 -22.88 -13.75
CA GLU A 236 19.73 -23.63 -15.00
C GLU A 236 20.83 -23.21 -16.00
N GLY A 237 21.36 -21.99 -15.86
CA GLY A 237 22.48 -21.44 -16.61
C GLY A 237 22.08 -20.36 -17.64
N THR A 238 20.80 -20.00 -17.71
CA THR A 238 20.21 -18.97 -18.57
C THR A 238 20.86 -17.61 -18.30
N LYS A 239 21.10 -16.81 -19.33
CA LYS A 239 21.60 -15.44 -19.18
C LYS A 239 20.43 -14.52 -18.78
N ILE A 240 20.51 -13.93 -17.59
CA ILE A 240 19.50 -13.00 -17.05
C ILE A 240 20.19 -11.78 -16.43
N ASN A 241 19.42 -10.72 -16.19
CA ASN A 241 19.86 -9.54 -15.47
C ASN A 241 19.09 -9.44 -14.14
N LEU A 242 19.79 -9.12 -13.05
CA LEU A 242 19.15 -8.73 -11.79
C LEU A 242 19.16 -7.20 -11.66
N ALA A 243 18.10 -6.62 -11.13
CA ALA A 243 18.05 -5.21 -10.77
C ALA A 243 17.50 -5.02 -9.36
N VAL A 244 17.64 -3.82 -8.82
CA VAL A 244 17.15 -3.44 -7.49
C VAL A 244 16.26 -2.23 -7.63
N ALA A 245 15.10 -2.27 -6.97
CA ALA A 245 14.12 -1.20 -6.99
C ALA A 245 13.57 -0.92 -5.58
N ASN A 246 12.81 0.17 -5.46
CA ASN A 246 11.99 0.50 -4.29
C ASN A 246 11.11 -0.66 -3.77
N THR A 247 10.59 -1.51 -4.66
CA THR A 247 9.65 -2.60 -4.36
C THR A 247 10.33 -3.92 -4.03
N GLY A 248 11.53 -4.18 -4.55
CA GLY A 248 12.20 -5.48 -4.41
C GLY A 248 13.43 -5.67 -5.30
N ILE A 249 13.84 -6.92 -5.44
CA ILE A 249 14.83 -7.36 -6.43
C ILE A 249 14.07 -7.82 -7.68
N LEU A 250 14.41 -7.28 -8.84
CA LEU A 250 13.78 -7.60 -10.12
C LEU A 250 14.65 -8.55 -10.93
N VAL A 251 14.03 -9.39 -11.75
CA VAL A 251 14.72 -10.28 -12.70
C VAL A 251 14.25 -9.97 -14.11
N PHE A 252 15.21 -9.78 -15.01
CA PHE A 252 15.00 -9.40 -16.41
C PHE A 252 15.65 -10.42 -17.35
N GLN A 253 15.04 -10.65 -18.50
CA GLN A 253 15.63 -11.35 -19.64
C GLN A 253 15.72 -10.36 -20.80
N GLY A 254 16.96 -10.00 -21.20
CA GLY A 254 17.17 -8.79 -21.98
C GLY A 254 16.74 -7.55 -21.17
N PHE A 255 15.76 -6.82 -21.70
CA PHE A 255 15.12 -5.66 -21.07
C PHE A 255 13.71 -5.94 -20.52
N THR A 256 13.17 -7.15 -20.70
CA THR A 256 11.82 -7.51 -20.23
C THR A 256 11.87 -8.16 -18.85
N LYS A 257 11.06 -7.69 -17.90
CA LYS A 257 10.97 -8.20 -16.53
C LYS A 257 10.23 -9.54 -16.48
N ILE A 258 10.94 -10.60 -16.12
CA ILE A 258 10.40 -11.96 -15.99
C ILE A 258 9.98 -12.32 -14.56
N ASN A 259 10.50 -11.65 -13.53
CA ASN A 259 10.15 -11.92 -12.13
C ASN A 259 10.43 -10.73 -11.19
N ALA A 260 9.86 -10.73 -9.98
CA ALA A 260 10.10 -9.74 -8.94
C ALA A 260 9.97 -10.31 -7.51
N PHE A 261 11.04 -10.21 -6.72
CA PHE A 261 11.07 -10.59 -5.31
C PHE A 261 10.86 -9.37 -4.43
N ASN A 262 9.60 -9.10 -4.08
CA ASN A 262 9.20 -8.00 -3.21
C ASN A 262 9.94 -8.05 -1.85
N TRP A 263 10.40 -6.90 -1.34
CA TRP A 263 11.12 -6.81 -0.06
C TRP A 263 10.39 -7.50 1.11
N ALA A 264 9.05 -7.49 1.13
CA ALA A 264 8.25 -8.19 2.14
C ALA A 264 8.42 -9.72 2.11
N LYS A 265 8.64 -10.32 0.93
CA LYS A 265 8.89 -11.76 0.77
C LYS A 265 10.35 -12.16 1.02
N VAL A 266 11.30 -11.21 1.02
CA VAL A 266 12.70 -11.50 1.34
C VAL A 266 12.85 -11.71 2.85
N ARG A 267 13.46 -12.82 3.26
CA ARG A 267 13.85 -13.11 4.65
C ARG A 267 15.30 -12.75 4.92
N LYS A 268 16.20 -13.04 3.97
CA LYS A 268 17.65 -12.76 4.11
C LYS A 268 18.35 -12.74 2.75
N LEU A 269 19.16 -11.71 2.53
CA LEU A 269 20.10 -11.65 1.40
C LEU A 269 21.50 -12.04 1.84
N SER A 270 22.18 -12.86 1.04
CA SER A 270 23.57 -13.24 1.28
C SER A 270 24.29 -13.56 -0.04
N PHE A 271 25.60 -13.83 0.03
CA PHE A 271 26.38 -14.27 -1.11
C PHE A 271 27.51 -15.22 -0.68
N LYS A 272 27.88 -16.17 -1.56
CA LYS A 272 28.93 -17.17 -1.34
C LYS A 272 29.76 -17.33 -2.62
N ARG A 273 31.04 -16.96 -2.58
CA ARG A 273 31.91 -16.86 -3.77
C ARG A 273 31.25 -15.96 -4.84
N LYS A 274 30.86 -16.50 -6.00
CA LYS A 274 30.17 -15.80 -7.10
C LYS A 274 28.63 -15.88 -7.04
N ARG A 275 28.07 -16.63 -6.09
CA ARG A 275 26.64 -16.95 -5.98
C ARG A 275 25.95 -15.95 -5.07
N PHE A 276 24.97 -15.22 -5.59
CA PHE A 276 24.02 -14.40 -4.84
C PHE A 276 22.87 -15.28 -4.37
N LEU A 277 22.41 -15.08 -3.13
CA LEU A 277 21.46 -15.96 -2.45
C LEU A 277 20.33 -15.14 -1.83
N ILE A 278 19.11 -15.31 -2.37
CA ILE A 278 17.88 -14.73 -1.82
C ILE A 278 17.17 -15.84 -1.03
N LYS A 279 17.26 -15.82 0.30
CA LYS A 279 16.38 -16.63 1.14
C LYS A 279 15.04 -15.89 1.29
N LEU A 280 13.98 -16.50 0.79
CA LEU A 280 12.62 -16.01 0.93
C LEU A 280 12.09 -16.31 2.35
N ARG A 281 10.95 -15.71 2.69
CA ARG A 281 10.09 -16.21 3.77
C ARG A 281 9.37 -17.46 3.23
N PRO A 282 9.12 -18.50 4.05
CA PRO A 282 8.33 -19.64 3.61
C PRO A 282 6.91 -19.18 3.25
N ASP A 283 6.56 -19.27 1.97
CA ASP A 283 5.16 -19.18 1.52
C ASP A 283 4.56 -20.58 1.61
N ALA A 284 3.38 -20.74 2.23
CA ALA A 284 2.83 -22.07 2.57
C ALA A 284 2.60 -22.99 1.36
N ASN A 285 2.44 -22.43 0.16
CA ASN A 285 2.14 -23.17 -1.06
C ASN A 285 3.39 -23.57 -1.88
N SER A 286 4.62 -23.24 -1.45
CA SER A 286 5.84 -23.54 -2.22
C SER A 286 6.64 -24.72 -1.64
N SER A 287 6.58 -25.87 -2.31
CA SER A 287 7.51 -27.01 -2.10
C SER A 287 8.90 -26.78 -2.70
N TYR A 288 9.08 -25.69 -3.46
CA TYR A 288 10.34 -25.30 -4.09
C TYR A 288 11.28 -24.55 -3.14
N GLN A 289 12.55 -24.43 -3.56
CA GLN A 289 13.63 -24.03 -2.66
C GLN A 289 13.44 -22.67 -1.99
N ASP A 290 13.37 -22.71 -0.66
CA ASP A 290 13.44 -21.64 0.34
C ASP A 290 14.60 -20.63 0.13
N THR A 291 15.53 -20.90 -0.79
CA THR A 291 16.66 -20.04 -1.15
C THR A 291 16.95 -20.13 -2.64
N LEU A 292 16.72 -19.01 -3.34
CA LEU A 292 17.05 -18.84 -4.75
C LEU A 292 18.54 -18.51 -4.90
N GLU A 293 19.20 -19.10 -5.91
CA GLU A 293 20.61 -18.85 -6.23
C GLU A 293 20.75 -18.20 -7.61
N PHE A 294 21.59 -17.17 -7.69
CA PHE A 294 21.96 -16.52 -8.94
C PHE A 294 23.49 -16.44 -9.08
N LEU A 295 24.04 -16.92 -10.19
CA LEU A 295 25.49 -16.92 -10.43
C LEU A 295 25.93 -15.64 -11.15
N MET A 296 26.78 -14.84 -10.52
CA MET A 296 27.24 -13.55 -11.06
C MET A 296 28.70 -13.60 -11.54
N ALA A 297 29.12 -12.63 -12.36
CA ALA A 297 30.44 -12.64 -13.01
C ALA A 297 31.65 -12.82 -12.07
N SER A 298 31.63 -12.19 -10.88
CA SER A 298 32.71 -12.30 -9.88
C SER A 298 32.19 -12.16 -8.45
N ARG A 299 33.03 -12.55 -7.46
CA ARG A 299 32.77 -12.34 -6.03
C ARG A 299 32.53 -10.86 -5.70
N ASP A 300 33.32 -9.99 -6.32
CA ASP A 300 33.31 -8.56 -5.99
C ASP A 300 32.10 -7.85 -6.62
N PHE A 301 31.71 -8.26 -7.83
CA PHE A 301 30.46 -7.84 -8.47
C PHE A 301 29.23 -8.32 -7.66
N CYS A 302 29.22 -9.59 -7.24
CA CYS A 302 28.19 -10.17 -6.39
C CYS A 302 28.08 -9.47 -5.02
N LYS A 303 29.22 -9.14 -4.40
CA LYS A 303 29.28 -8.34 -3.17
C LYS A 303 28.79 -6.91 -3.40
N SER A 304 29.07 -6.30 -4.56
CA SER A 304 28.57 -4.98 -4.93
C SER A 304 27.04 -4.98 -5.05
N PHE A 305 26.48 -5.93 -5.80
CA PHE A 305 25.03 -6.11 -5.91
C PHE A 305 24.36 -6.33 -4.55
N TRP A 306 24.92 -7.19 -3.71
CA TRP A 306 24.43 -7.40 -2.34
C TRP A 306 24.43 -6.12 -1.49
N LYS A 307 25.42 -5.21 -1.65
CA LYS A 307 25.39 -3.88 -0.99
C LYS A 307 24.21 -3.06 -1.49
N ILE A 308 24.02 -2.98 -2.81
CA ILE A 308 22.95 -2.19 -3.44
C ILE A 308 21.58 -2.63 -2.89
N CYS A 309 21.34 -3.94 -2.79
CA CYS A 309 20.11 -4.49 -2.19
C CYS A 309 19.95 -4.13 -0.70
N VAL A 310 21.03 -4.17 0.09
CA VAL A 310 21.01 -3.78 1.51
C VAL A 310 20.72 -2.29 1.67
N GLU A 311 21.27 -1.44 0.81
CA GLU A 311 21.03 0.00 0.81
C GLU A 311 19.60 0.36 0.39
N HIS A 312 19.09 -0.23 -0.69
CA HIS A 312 17.71 -0.01 -1.16
C HIS A 312 16.68 -0.49 -0.14
N HIS A 313 16.86 -1.69 0.42
CA HIS A 313 15.99 -2.17 1.50
C HIS A 313 16.03 -1.23 2.71
N ALA A 314 17.21 -0.75 3.11
CA ALA A 314 17.32 0.16 4.24
C ALA A 314 16.61 1.50 3.98
N PHE A 315 16.90 2.13 2.84
CA PHE A 315 16.32 3.43 2.47
C PHE A 315 14.79 3.38 2.34
N PHE A 316 14.23 2.37 1.64
CA PHE A 316 12.80 2.29 1.33
C PHE A 316 11.94 1.51 2.35
N ARG A 317 12.52 0.74 3.28
CA ARG A 317 11.75 -0.16 4.19
C ARG A 317 12.02 0.03 5.68
N LEU A 318 13.01 0.82 6.09
CA LEU A 318 13.27 1.09 7.50
C LEU A 318 12.81 2.50 7.88
N PHE A 319 12.40 2.66 9.13
CA PHE A 319 12.02 3.97 9.67
C PHE A 319 13.25 4.79 10.10
N GLU A 320 14.32 4.15 10.60
CA GLU A 320 15.57 4.77 11.07
C GLU A 320 16.81 4.10 10.47
N GLU A 321 17.96 4.79 10.50
CA GLU A 321 19.27 4.21 10.17
C GLU A 321 19.60 3.00 11.10
N PRO A 322 20.11 1.87 10.57
CA PRO A 322 20.40 0.67 11.38
C PRO A 322 21.44 0.88 12.50
N LYS A 323 20.97 1.10 13.74
CA LYS A 323 21.79 1.31 14.93
C LYS A 323 22.93 0.27 15.04
N PRO A 324 24.18 0.70 15.27
CA PRO A 324 25.34 -0.16 15.10
C PRO A 324 25.48 -1.19 16.22
N LYS A 325 24.96 -2.41 16.03
CA LYS A 325 25.17 -3.53 16.97
C LYS A 325 26.66 -3.66 17.33
N PRO A 326 27.02 -3.79 18.62
CA PRO A 326 28.39 -4.00 19.07
C PRO A 326 28.96 -5.30 18.50
N LYS A 327 30.29 -5.35 18.36
CA LYS A 327 30.97 -6.54 17.83
C LYS A 327 31.45 -7.41 19.01
N PRO A 328 31.12 -8.72 19.05
CA PRO A 328 31.88 -9.64 19.88
C PRO A 328 33.34 -9.66 19.40
N VAL A 329 34.28 -9.76 20.35
CA VAL A 329 35.71 -9.48 20.13
C VAL A 329 36.42 -10.53 19.24
N LEU A 330 35.80 -11.70 19.02
CA LEU A 330 36.38 -12.81 18.27
C LEU A 330 35.71 -13.04 16.89
N PHE A 331 36.54 -12.98 15.84
CA PHE A 331 36.37 -13.57 14.50
C PHE A 331 34.96 -13.63 13.87
N THR A 332 34.28 -12.47 13.73
CA THR A 332 33.05 -12.39 12.92
C THR A 332 33.33 -12.57 11.42
N ARG A 333 33.22 -13.81 10.91
CA ARG A 333 33.47 -14.19 9.50
C ARG A 333 32.34 -13.71 8.55
N GLY A 334 32.15 -12.39 8.43
CA GLY A 334 31.07 -11.78 7.65
C GLY A 334 31.38 -10.38 7.13
N SER A 335 30.51 -9.85 6.26
CA SER A 335 30.63 -8.49 5.72
C SER A 335 29.99 -7.47 6.68
N SER A 336 30.79 -6.65 7.36
CA SER A 336 30.29 -5.63 8.31
C SER A 336 29.75 -4.35 7.65
N PHE A 337 29.28 -4.44 6.41
CA PHE A 337 28.70 -3.29 5.69
C PHE A 337 27.27 -3.05 6.19
N ARG A 338 26.91 -1.77 6.29
CA ARG A 338 25.59 -1.27 6.70
C ARG A 338 25.23 -0.09 5.78
N PHE A 339 23.95 0.15 5.57
CA PHE A 339 23.46 1.43 5.03
C PHE A 339 23.86 2.57 5.97
N SER A 340 24.04 3.77 5.43
CA SER A 340 24.16 5.01 6.21
C SER A 340 23.68 6.20 5.40
N GLY A 341 22.95 7.11 6.04
CA GLY A 341 22.11 8.12 5.41
C GLY A 341 20.75 8.17 6.11
N ARG A 342 19.94 9.18 5.82
CA ARG A 342 18.53 9.21 6.23
C ARG A 342 17.76 8.14 5.45
N THR A 343 16.82 7.45 6.10
CA THR A 343 15.82 6.64 5.37
C THR A 343 14.89 7.54 4.56
N GLN A 344 14.14 7.01 3.59
CA GLN A 344 13.19 7.82 2.82
C GLN A 344 12.17 8.52 3.74
N LYS A 345 11.72 7.84 4.81
CA LYS A 345 10.87 8.47 5.84
C LYS A 345 11.57 9.65 6.51
N GLN A 346 12.82 9.48 6.96
CA GLN A 346 13.57 10.57 7.61
C GLN A 346 13.87 11.76 6.68
N VAL A 347 13.96 11.56 5.36
CA VAL A 347 14.05 12.67 4.39
C VAL A 347 12.70 13.40 4.29
N LEU A 348 11.60 12.66 4.13
CA LEU A 348 10.25 13.22 4.01
C LEU A 348 9.79 13.94 5.29
N ASP A 349 10.10 13.41 6.47
CA ASP A 349 9.77 14.02 7.75
C ASP A 349 10.58 15.32 7.95
N TYR A 350 11.89 15.29 7.71
CA TYR A 350 12.77 16.48 7.82
C TYR A 350 12.32 17.65 6.92
N VAL A 351 11.86 17.35 5.70
CA VAL A 351 11.36 18.37 4.76
C VAL A 351 10.00 18.94 5.19
N LYS A 352 9.12 18.11 5.79
CA LYS A 352 7.82 18.55 6.33
C LYS A 352 7.96 19.39 7.59
N GLU A 353 8.93 19.07 8.44
CA GLU A 353 9.23 19.79 9.69
C GLU A 353 9.86 21.18 9.44
N GLY A 354 10.11 21.57 8.18
CA GLY A 354 10.63 22.88 7.82
C GLY A 354 12.09 23.10 8.26
N GLY A 355 12.86 22.01 8.42
CA GLY A 355 14.22 22.03 8.97
C GLY A 355 15.29 22.77 8.14
N HIS A 356 14.91 23.34 7.00
CA HIS A 356 15.78 24.06 6.07
C HIS A 356 15.15 25.39 5.62
N LYS A 357 15.98 26.41 5.38
CA LYS A 357 15.53 27.63 4.72
C LYS A 357 15.33 27.34 3.23
N LYS A 358 14.11 27.54 2.71
CA LYS A 358 13.84 27.49 1.27
C LYS A 358 14.62 28.61 0.57
N VAL A 359 15.61 28.24 -0.22
CA VAL A 359 16.31 29.12 -1.15
C VAL A 359 15.66 28.94 -2.51
N GLN A 360 15.30 30.03 -3.19
CA GLN A 360 14.72 29.96 -4.52
C GLN A 360 15.74 29.36 -5.50
N PHE A 361 15.36 28.28 -6.18
CA PHE A 361 16.18 27.66 -7.20
C PHE A 361 16.15 28.52 -8.48
N GLU A 362 17.30 28.65 -9.14
CA GLU A 362 17.43 29.39 -10.40
C GLU A 362 18.24 28.56 -11.41
N ARG A 363 17.65 28.27 -12.57
CA ARG A 363 18.25 27.44 -13.62
C ARG A 363 19.33 28.21 -14.38
N LYS A 364 20.56 27.67 -14.44
CA LYS A 364 21.67 28.26 -15.20
C LYS A 364 21.37 28.42 -16.69
N HIS A 365 20.71 27.43 -17.30
CA HIS A 365 20.45 27.39 -18.75
C HIS A 365 19.33 28.34 -19.20
N SER A 366 18.26 28.48 -18.42
CA SER A 366 17.06 29.26 -18.79
C SER A 366 17.32 30.77 -18.91
N LYS A 367 18.47 31.28 -18.45
CA LYS A 367 18.84 32.70 -18.56
C LYS A 367 19.09 33.17 -20.00
N ILE A 368 19.28 32.26 -20.96
CA ILE A 368 19.76 32.59 -22.31
C ILE A 368 18.77 33.43 -23.14
N ARG A 369 17.46 33.43 -22.83
CA ARG A 369 16.43 34.14 -23.64
C ARG A 369 15.60 35.21 -22.92
N SER A 370 15.57 35.26 -21.58
CA SER A 370 14.83 36.32 -20.85
C SER A 370 15.33 37.75 -21.14
N ILE A 371 16.50 37.90 -21.77
CA ILE A 371 17.10 39.18 -22.18
C ILE A 371 16.67 39.59 -23.62
N ARG A 372 16.06 38.70 -24.41
CA ARG A 372 15.65 38.98 -25.80
C ARG A 372 14.17 39.27 -26.02
N SER A 373 13.29 38.91 -25.08
CA SER A 373 11.83 39.13 -25.19
C SER A 373 11.38 40.52 -24.73
N LEU A 374 12.26 41.35 -24.15
CA LEU A 374 11.94 42.69 -23.65
C LEU A 374 12.69 43.79 -24.43
N SER A 375 12.35 43.96 -25.71
CA SER A 375 12.73 45.14 -26.51
C SER A 375 11.73 46.29 -26.38
N ALA A 376 11.27 46.56 -25.15
CA ALA A 376 10.48 47.73 -24.79
C ALA A 376 11.23 48.50 -23.68
N GLN A 377 11.57 49.77 -23.93
CA GLN A 377 12.37 50.58 -23.02
C GLN A 377 11.59 50.98 -21.75
N PRO A 378 12.25 50.93 -20.58
CA PRO A 378 12.14 51.99 -19.59
C PRO A 378 13.46 52.78 -19.49
N LEU A 379 13.36 54.09 -19.23
CA LEU A 379 14.53 54.93 -18.94
C LEU A 379 15.14 54.58 -17.58
N GLU A 380 16.47 54.63 -17.47
CA GLU A 380 17.17 54.58 -16.18
C GLU A 380 16.95 55.83 -15.33
N GLN A 381 16.97 55.64 -14.00
CA GLN A 381 17.57 56.60 -13.08
C GLN A 381 18.17 55.84 -11.88
N ASN A 382 19.49 55.87 -11.73
CA ASN A 382 20.23 55.18 -10.67
C ASN A 382 20.28 55.97 -9.36
N SER A 383 20.35 55.30 -8.21
CA SER A 383 21.56 55.35 -7.33
C SER A 383 21.45 54.49 -6.06
N GLU A 384 22.47 53.64 -5.88
CA GLU A 384 23.28 53.34 -4.69
C GLU A 384 22.70 53.30 -3.25
N VAL A 385 23.19 52.29 -2.50
CA VAL A 385 22.91 52.02 -1.08
C VAL A 385 24.08 52.44 -0.20
N PRO A 386 23.84 52.99 1.01
CA PRO A 386 24.69 52.58 2.14
C PRO A 386 23.98 52.42 3.51
N LYS A 387 24.19 51.23 4.10
CA LYS A 387 24.44 50.95 5.54
C LYS A 387 23.33 51.13 6.59
N GLN A 388 22.90 49.98 7.10
CA GLN A 388 22.93 49.58 8.53
C GLN A 388 22.54 50.59 9.63
N SER A 389 21.44 50.29 10.33
CA SER A 389 21.46 50.07 11.80
C SER A 389 20.15 49.42 12.27
N SER A 390 20.10 48.96 13.53
CA SER A 390 19.05 48.09 14.08
C SER A 390 18.32 48.71 15.27
N SER A 391 16.99 48.62 15.32
CA SER A 391 16.20 48.68 16.56
C SER A 391 14.78 48.10 16.38
N PHE A 392 14.09 47.85 17.49
CA PHE A 392 12.78 47.19 17.58
C PHE A 392 11.62 48.20 17.75
N THR A 393 10.40 47.64 17.91
CA THR A 393 9.21 48.16 18.62
C THR A 393 8.21 49.09 17.89
N PHE A 394 6.98 48.55 17.73
CA PHE A 394 5.65 49.12 18.08
C PHE A 394 5.29 50.58 17.75
N GLY A 395 4.12 50.75 17.10
CA GLY A 395 3.13 51.76 17.53
C GLY A 395 2.65 52.82 16.54
N ASP A 396 1.55 52.52 15.83
CA ASP A 396 0.42 53.44 15.52
C ASP A 396 0.64 54.70 14.63
N GLY A 397 -0.45 55.34 14.15
CA GLY A 397 -0.45 56.77 13.74
C GLY A 397 -0.54 57.17 12.25
N VAL A 398 -1.72 56.95 11.63
CA VAL A 398 -2.51 57.93 10.82
C VAL A 398 -1.82 58.95 9.85
N ASP A 399 -2.10 58.77 8.55
CA ASP A 399 -2.34 59.74 7.44
C ASP A 399 -1.32 60.81 6.92
N SER A 400 -1.64 61.24 5.68
CA SER A 400 -1.31 62.51 4.98
C SER A 400 -0.07 62.60 4.08
N PRO A 401 -0.09 63.46 3.01
CA PRO A 401 0.34 62.97 1.69
C PRO A 401 1.25 63.88 0.83
N GLY A 402 1.90 63.25 -0.17
CA GLY A 402 2.18 63.86 -1.48
C GLY A 402 3.53 64.57 -1.69
N GLY A 403 4.02 64.55 -2.94
CA GLY A 403 5.25 65.23 -3.38
C GLY A 403 5.93 64.52 -4.57
N ARG A 404 6.54 65.25 -5.51
CA ARG A 404 7.13 64.69 -6.75
C ARG A 404 8.22 65.60 -7.34
N ASN A 405 9.10 65.02 -8.17
CA ASN A 405 10.12 65.64 -9.08
C ASN A 405 11.51 65.97 -8.47
N CYS A 406 12.64 66.10 -9.22
CA CYS A 406 13.14 65.50 -10.49
C CYS A 406 14.55 66.10 -10.86
N ARG A 407 15.37 65.40 -11.70
CA ARG A 407 16.36 65.89 -12.72
C ARG A 407 17.90 65.74 -12.55
N GLN A 408 18.47 64.93 -13.48
CA GLN A 408 19.51 65.22 -14.52
C GLN A 408 21.06 65.20 -14.29
N GLY A 409 21.75 64.43 -15.16
CA GLY A 409 23.10 64.70 -15.75
C GLY A 409 24.29 63.86 -15.24
N LYS A 410 25.35 63.52 -16.02
CA LYS A 410 25.63 63.62 -17.48
C LYS A 410 26.93 62.82 -17.88
N GLU A 411 27.00 62.25 -19.09
CA GLU A 411 28.14 62.02 -20.07
C GLU A 411 29.66 61.93 -19.67
N LEU A 412 30.62 61.34 -20.44
CA LEU A 412 30.74 60.32 -21.53
C LEU A 412 32.25 60.10 -21.95
N LYS A 413 32.54 59.14 -22.88
CA LYS A 413 33.79 58.85 -23.69
C LYS A 413 34.76 57.75 -23.17
N VAL A 414 35.41 56.84 -23.94
CA VAL A 414 35.45 56.34 -25.37
C VAL A 414 36.78 56.51 -26.16
N SER A 415 37.34 55.37 -26.61
CA SER A 415 38.22 55.12 -27.78
C SER A 415 38.38 53.58 -27.96
N VAL A 416 38.09 52.82 -29.04
CA VAL A 416 38.13 52.93 -30.53
C VAL A 416 39.42 52.37 -31.17
N ASP A 417 39.30 51.27 -31.96
CA ASP A 417 39.79 51.15 -33.36
C ASP A 417 39.19 49.90 -34.10
N GLU A 418 39.37 49.78 -35.43
CA GLU A 418 38.67 48.81 -36.35
C GLU A 418 39.57 47.82 -37.15
N ALA A 419 38.99 46.70 -37.68
CA ALA A 419 38.98 46.30 -39.11
C ALA A 419 38.67 44.77 -39.39
N GLU A 420 37.95 44.46 -40.49
CA GLU A 420 37.72 43.12 -41.13
C GLU A 420 38.51 43.07 -42.50
N PRO A 421 38.31 42.19 -43.54
CA PRO A 421 37.35 41.09 -43.79
C PRO A 421 37.84 39.76 -44.48
N ARG A 422 37.15 38.64 -44.17
CA ARG A 422 36.54 37.58 -45.07
C ARG A 422 37.27 36.79 -46.19
N ARG A 423 37.04 35.44 -46.15
CA ARG A 423 36.59 34.51 -47.25
C ARG A 423 37.56 34.19 -48.43
N SER A 424 37.48 33.11 -49.24
CA SER A 424 36.76 31.78 -49.31
C SER A 424 37.30 31.01 -50.58
N PRO A 425 36.71 29.91 -51.16
CA PRO A 425 35.79 28.84 -50.71
C PRO A 425 36.33 27.40 -51.02
N SER A 426 35.45 26.39 -51.03
CA SER A 426 35.69 24.95 -51.25
C SER A 426 35.52 24.45 -52.72
N LEU A 427 35.79 23.16 -53.02
CA LEU A 427 34.81 22.17 -53.58
C LEU A 427 35.40 20.80 -54.10
N LYS A 428 34.85 19.69 -53.58
CA LYS A 428 34.38 18.41 -54.22
C LYS A 428 35.24 17.47 -55.14
N ARG A 429 34.98 16.16 -54.91
CA ARG A 429 34.66 15.03 -55.85
C ARG A 429 35.71 13.97 -56.31
N SER A 430 35.60 12.78 -55.71
CA SER A 430 35.39 11.46 -56.39
C SER A 430 36.58 10.82 -57.19
N PRO A 431 36.43 9.64 -57.88
CA PRO A 431 36.56 8.34 -57.22
C PRO A 431 37.38 7.22 -57.95
N LYS A 432 37.65 6.12 -57.21
CA LYS A 432 37.85 4.70 -57.64
C LYS A 432 39.12 4.22 -58.41
N ASP A 433 39.76 3.22 -57.77
CA ASP A 433 40.23 1.89 -58.25
C ASP A 433 41.29 1.72 -59.36
N GLY A 434 42.29 0.82 -59.12
CA GLY A 434 43.10 0.21 -60.20
C GLY A 434 44.29 -0.69 -59.81
N LYS A 435 44.12 -2.03 -59.89
CA LYS A 435 45.14 -3.13 -59.89
C LYS A 435 45.90 -3.35 -58.55
N ARG A 436 46.28 -4.57 -58.10
CA ARG A 436 46.25 -5.98 -58.62
C ARG A 436 46.33 -6.92 -57.37
N GLY A 437 46.05 -8.24 -57.36
CA GLY A 437 45.40 -9.15 -58.33
C GLY A 437 45.98 -10.58 -58.30
N ASP A 438 45.11 -11.58 -58.06
CA ASP A 438 45.27 -13.07 -58.15
C ASP A 438 46.21 -13.85 -57.18
N GLY A 439 45.83 -15.13 -56.94
CA GLY A 439 46.74 -16.23 -56.56
C GLY A 439 46.39 -17.00 -55.27
N ALA A 440 45.85 -18.22 -55.38
CA ALA A 440 45.44 -19.07 -54.23
C ALA A 440 46.40 -20.25 -53.95
N VAL A 441 46.05 -21.09 -52.95
CA VAL A 441 46.45 -22.51 -52.69
C VAL A 441 47.42 -22.81 -51.51
N MET A 442 46.81 -23.24 -50.40
CA MET A 442 47.13 -24.39 -49.50
C MET A 442 48.41 -24.50 -48.61
N ALA A 443 48.19 -25.21 -47.48
CA ALA A 443 49.10 -26.08 -46.69
C ALA A 443 49.77 -25.52 -45.39
N THR A 444 49.95 -26.45 -44.44
CA THR A 444 50.33 -26.28 -43.01
C THR A 444 51.22 -27.45 -42.57
N MET A 445 52.23 -27.23 -41.70
CA MET A 445 53.01 -28.24 -40.94
C MET A 445 54.12 -27.52 -40.10
N GLU A 446 54.65 -27.98 -38.95
CA GLU A 446 54.22 -29.02 -37.96
C GLU A 446 54.99 -28.91 -36.59
N GLU A 447 55.20 -30.04 -35.87
CA GLU A 447 56.06 -30.35 -34.68
C GLU A 447 55.53 -30.02 -33.25
N GLU A 448 55.80 -30.79 -32.16
CA GLU A 448 55.99 -32.25 -31.84
C GLU A 448 56.20 -32.42 -30.28
N GLU A 449 56.26 -33.55 -29.53
CA GLU A 449 55.93 -35.00 -29.69
C GLU A 449 55.44 -35.58 -28.31
N GLU A 450 56.00 -36.70 -27.80
CA GLU A 450 55.80 -37.49 -26.54
C GLU A 450 54.33 -37.80 -26.11
N VAL A 451 53.71 -38.99 -26.24
CA VAL A 451 54.13 -40.44 -26.25
C VAL A 451 54.51 -40.92 -24.82
N VAL A 452 54.19 -42.12 -24.27
CA VAL A 452 54.30 -43.54 -24.73
C VAL A 452 53.31 -44.50 -24.01
N LYS A 453 52.69 -45.47 -24.74
CA LYS A 453 51.93 -46.70 -24.27
C LYS A 453 50.66 -46.50 -23.39
N ALA A 454 49.58 -47.31 -23.43
CA ALA A 454 49.03 -48.37 -24.33
C ALA A 454 47.54 -48.65 -23.90
N GLU A 455 46.73 -49.63 -24.35
CA GLU A 455 46.92 -50.78 -25.27
C GLU A 455 45.64 -51.16 -26.08
N SER A 456 44.99 -52.32 -25.84
CA SER A 456 43.81 -52.86 -26.61
C SER A 456 42.88 -53.72 -25.70
N GLN A 457 41.62 -54.09 -26.04
CA GLN A 457 41.16 -55.01 -27.11
C GLN A 457 39.67 -54.83 -27.54
N GLN A 458 39.14 -55.75 -28.37
CA GLN A 458 38.01 -55.58 -29.29
C GLN A 458 36.81 -56.55 -29.07
N ASN A 459 35.60 -55.97 -29.02
CA ASN A 459 34.43 -56.32 -29.88
C ASN A 459 33.70 -57.70 -29.64
N PRO A 460 32.75 -58.20 -30.49
CA PRO A 460 31.36 -58.55 -30.04
C PRO A 460 30.95 -60.01 -30.46
N PRO A 461 29.67 -60.44 -30.71
CA PRO A 461 28.33 -59.79 -30.66
C PRO A 461 27.15 -60.67 -30.12
N GLN A 462 25.92 -60.29 -30.51
CA GLN A 462 24.70 -61.12 -30.68
C GLN A 462 23.83 -61.42 -29.43
N THR A 463 22.47 -61.46 -29.45
CA THR A 463 21.46 -61.19 -30.52
C THR A 463 20.09 -60.74 -29.95
N GLN A 464 19.18 -60.34 -30.84
CA GLN A 464 17.69 -60.32 -30.77
C GLN A 464 16.94 -59.08 -30.24
N GLN A 465 15.76 -58.88 -30.84
CA GLN A 465 14.84 -57.73 -30.87
C GLN A 465 13.39 -58.32 -30.81
N PRO A 466 12.29 -57.55 -30.58
CA PRO A 466 11.87 -56.46 -31.47
C PRO A 466 11.28 -55.18 -30.84
N SER A 467 11.41 -54.10 -31.61
CA SER A 467 10.49 -52.99 -31.95
C SER A 467 9.10 -52.90 -31.28
N THR A 468 8.46 -51.73 -31.12
CA THR A 468 8.58 -50.38 -31.76
C THR A 468 8.48 -49.25 -30.69
N GLY A 469 8.70 -47.95 -30.92
CA GLY A 469 9.18 -47.17 -32.06
C GLY A 469 8.26 -45.99 -32.41
N SER A 470 8.65 -44.70 -32.52
CA SER A 470 9.88 -43.94 -32.22
C SER A 470 9.69 -42.48 -32.75
N LEU A 471 9.94 -41.45 -31.92
CA LEU A 471 10.54 -40.12 -32.24
C LEU A 471 9.95 -39.22 -33.37
N THR A 472 9.35 -38.05 -33.06
CA THR A 472 9.93 -36.68 -32.90
C THR A 472 10.52 -35.99 -34.15
N GLY A 473 10.05 -34.77 -34.48
CA GLY A 473 10.73 -33.84 -35.40
C GLY A 473 9.94 -32.55 -35.69
N SER A 474 10.56 -31.38 -35.47
CA SER A 474 10.11 -30.03 -35.91
C SER A 474 10.84 -29.65 -37.23
N PRO A 475 10.76 -28.43 -37.84
CA PRO A 475 10.05 -27.19 -37.47
C PRO A 475 9.44 -26.38 -38.66
N HIS A 476 9.14 -25.08 -38.40
CA HIS A 476 9.26 -23.91 -39.30
C HIS A 476 8.01 -23.25 -39.93
N LEU A 477 8.22 -22.00 -40.37
CA LEU A 477 7.25 -20.97 -40.82
C LEU A 477 6.91 -21.05 -42.31
N SER A 478 5.73 -20.52 -42.73
CA SER A 478 5.61 -19.39 -43.68
C SER A 478 4.16 -19.02 -44.12
N GLU A 479 4.05 -17.86 -44.78
CA GLU A 479 2.87 -17.04 -45.12
C GLU A 479 1.93 -17.50 -46.27
N LEU A 480 0.83 -16.73 -46.47
CA LEU A 480 -0.04 -16.54 -47.68
C LEU A 480 -0.89 -17.77 -48.14
N SER A 481 -2.24 -17.75 -48.15
CA SER A 481 -3.23 -16.92 -48.89
C SER A 481 -3.49 -17.35 -50.34
N ILE A 482 -4.75 -17.70 -50.69
CA ILE A 482 -5.46 -17.43 -51.99
C ILE A 482 -6.91 -18.00 -52.01
N ASN A 483 -7.79 -17.28 -52.74
CA ASN A 483 -9.18 -17.48 -53.19
C ASN A 483 -9.65 -18.94 -53.47
N SER A 484 -10.91 -19.42 -53.33
CA SER A 484 -12.32 -18.93 -53.49
C SER A 484 -13.02 -19.40 -54.80
N GLN A 485 -14.09 -20.21 -54.68
CA GLN A 485 -15.24 -20.49 -55.60
C GLN A 485 -16.09 -21.65 -54.99
N GLY A 486 -17.40 -21.85 -55.22
CA GLY A 486 -18.45 -21.03 -55.84
C GLY A 486 -19.68 -21.87 -56.30
N GLY A 487 -20.92 -21.57 -55.83
CA GLY A 487 -22.21 -22.24 -56.18
C GLY A 487 -22.84 -23.07 -55.03
N HIS A 488 -24.01 -22.76 -54.45
CA HIS A 488 -25.41 -22.77 -54.96
C HIS A 488 -25.92 -24.20 -55.28
N THR A 489 -27.07 -24.69 -54.81
CA THR A 489 -28.38 -24.05 -54.49
C THR A 489 -28.92 -24.34 -53.06
N ALA A 490 -30.18 -24.01 -52.74
CA ALA A 490 -30.69 -23.88 -51.36
C ALA A 490 -32.13 -24.41 -51.12
N ALA A 491 -32.46 -24.73 -49.86
CA ALA A 491 -33.79 -24.55 -49.24
C ALA A 491 -33.76 -24.71 -47.70
N ASN A 492 -34.27 -23.69 -46.97
CA ASN A 492 -35.10 -23.71 -45.75
C ASN A 492 -34.76 -24.57 -44.49
N THR A 493 -35.04 -24.19 -43.22
CA THR A 493 -35.31 -22.89 -42.56
C THR A 493 -35.16 -23.06 -41.04
N THR A 494 -34.03 -22.66 -40.45
CA THR A 494 -33.93 -22.29 -39.02
C THR A 494 -32.71 -21.38 -38.82
N LEU A 495 -32.89 -20.20 -38.23
CA LEU A 495 -31.78 -19.24 -38.01
C LEU A 495 -31.53 -19.00 -36.51
N SER A 496 -30.40 -19.51 -36.04
CA SER A 496 -29.68 -18.97 -34.89
C SER A 496 -28.80 -17.80 -35.35
N PRO A 497 -28.72 -16.67 -34.62
CA PRO A 497 -27.78 -15.59 -34.93
C PRO A 497 -26.41 -15.79 -34.25
N ASN A 498 -25.35 -15.69 -35.07
CA ASN A 498 -23.93 -15.62 -34.75
C ASN A 498 -23.28 -14.96 -36.01
N LEU A 499 -22.35 -14.00 -35.98
CA LEU A 499 -21.60 -13.36 -34.90
C LEU A 499 -21.31 -11.86 -35.24
N SER A 500 -21.01 -11.04 -34.22
CA SER A 500 -19.97 -9.96 -34.27
C SER A 500 -20.13 -8.79 -35.29
N PRO A 501 -19.23 -7.77 -35.32
CA PRO A 501 -18.94 -6.88 -34.19
C PRO A 501 -18.83 -5.38 -34.58
N ASP A 502 -19.74 -4.51 -34.11
CA ASP A 502 -19.38 -3.12 -33.72
C ASP A 502 -20.44 -2.50 -32.80
N ALA A 503 -20.04 -2.04 -31.61
CA ALA A 503 -20.80 -1.14 -30.73
C ALA A 503 -19.95 -0.71 -29.52
N LYS A 504 -19.76 0.60 -29.37
CA LYS A 504 -19.06 1.26 -28.25
C LYS A 504 -19.61 0.84 -26.88
N GLN A 505 -18.76 0.26 -26.02
CA GLN A 505 -19.06 0.03 -24.60
C GLN A 505 -19.01 1.35 -23.80
N PRO A 506 -20.10 1.80 -23.15
CA PRO A 506 -20.08 2.98 -22.30
C PRO A 506 -19.48 2.66 -20.92
N SER A 507 -18.25 3.10 -20.67
CA SER A 507 -17.62 2.95 -19.35
C SER A 507 -18.14 3.99 -18.35
N PRO A 508 -18.71 3.58 -17.19
CA PRO A 508 -19.25 4.50 -16.19
C PRO A 508 -18.17 5.00 -15.22
N LEU A 509 -17.16 5.72 -15.73
CA LEU A 509 -16.14 6.39 -14.92
C LEU A 509 -15.87 7.81 -15.44
N VAL A 510 -16.69 8.78 -15.00
CA VAL A 510 -16.41 10.21 -15.15
C VAL A 510 -16.56 10.87 -13.79
N SER A 511 -15.45 11.02 -13.08
CA SER A 511 -15.34 12.00 -11.99
C SER A 511 -14.91 13.35 -12.60
N PRO A 512 -15.55 14.48 -12.28
CA PRO A 512 -15.14 15.77 -12.85
C PRO A 512 -13.75 16.16 -12.36
N LEU A 513 -12.81 16.30 -13.30
CA LEU A 513 -11.56 17.04 -13.06
C LEU A 513 -11.90 18.53 -13.13
N LEU A 514 -11.59 19.26 -12.05
CA LEU A 514 -11.57 20.72 -12.08
C LEU A 514 -10.20 21.16 -12.57
N ASN A 515 -10.18 21.82 -13.73
CA ASN A 515 -9.07 22.63 -14.19
C ASN A 515 -9.60 24.06 -14.35
N ASP A 516 -9.00 25.02 -13.66
CA ASP A 516 -9.55 26.38 -13.58
C ASP A 516 -8.43 27.42 -13.42
N GLN A 517 -8.19 28.19 -14.49
CA GLN A 517 -7.90 29.61 -14.36
C GLN A 517 -8.12 30.39 -15.67
N ALA A 518 -9.09 31.30 -15.63
CA ALA A 518 -9.11 32.63 -16.22
C ALA A 518 -8.53 32.87 -17.64
N SER A 519 -9.45 33.13 -18.58
CA SER A 519 -9.33 34.30 -19.48
C SER A 519 -10.72 34.91 -19.72
N THR A 520 -10.78 36.18 -20.16
CA THR A 520 -11.95 37.04 -19.95
C THR A 520 -12.73 37.41 -21.23
N ARG A 521 -14.07 37.44 -21.11
CA ARG A 521 -15.05 38.19 -21.94
C ARG A 521 -15.22 37.70 -23.40
N THR A 522 -16.39 37.79 -24.03
CA THR A 522 -17.76 38.20 -23.62
C THR A 522 -18.79 37.39 -24.40
N ASP A 523 -19.82 36.89 -23.72
CA ASP A 523 -21.22 37.01 -24.16
C ASP A 523 -22.15 36.76 -22.95
N ASP A 524 -23.31 37.40 -22.90
CA ASP A 524 -24.23 37.38 -21.75
C ASP A 524 -25.55 36.61 -22.05
N GLU A 525 -26.32 36.35 -20.99
CA GLU A 525 -27.76 35.99 -20.97
C GLU A 525 -28.28 34.52 -21.05
N GLU A 526 -27.53 33.46 -21.42
CA GLU A 526 -28.12 32.09 -21.47
C GLU A 526 -27.74 31.09 -20.34
N GLU A 527 -26.70 31.29 -19.51
CA GLU A 527 -26.24 30.26 -18.55
C GLU A 527 -26.80 30.32 -17.11
N VAL A 528 -28.10 30.61 -16.92
CA VAL A 528 -28.76 30.59 -15.59
C VAL A 528 -29.81 29.47 -15.43
N LYS A 529 -29.41 28.22 -15.74
CA LYS A 529 -30.12 26.99 -15.32
C LYS A 529 -29.25 26.11 -14.42
N ARG A 530 -28.86 26.65 -13.26
CA ARG A 530 -28.24 25.87 -12.17
C ARG A 530 -29.09 24.64 -11.87
N LYS A 531 -28.49 23.45 -11.88
CA LYS A 531 -29.14 22.20 -11.43
C LYS A 531 -29.49 22.31 -9.95
N ARG A 532 -30.73 22.72 -9.65
CA ARG A 532 -31.24 22.93 -8.30
C ARG A 532 -31.62 21.58 -7.68
N PHE A 533 -30.59 20.80 -7.32
CA PHE A 533 -30.77 19.57 -6.56
C PHE A 533 -31.60 19.84 -5.29
N PRO A 534 -32.51 18.94 -4.89
CA PRO A 534 -33.27 19.12 -3.65
C PRO A 534 -32.31 19.20 -2.46
N THR A 535 -32.35 20.31 -1.72
CA THR A 535 -31.55 20.53 -0.50
C THR A 535 -32.20 19.91 0.74
N ASP A 536 -33.29 19.16 0.57
CA ASP A 536 -34.00 18.51 1.67
C ASP A 536 -33.29 17.22 2.11
N LYS A 537 -33.16 17.08 3.43
CA LYS A 537 -32.65 15.90 4.13
C LYS A 537 -33.43 14.64 3.78
N ALA A 538 -34.75 14.73 3.56
CA ALA A 538 -35.57 13.56 3.22
C ALA A 538 -35.20 12.96 1.85
N TYR A 539 -34.90 13.80 0.86
CA TYR A 539 -34.42 13.36 -0.46
C TYR A 539 -33.11 12.56 -0.34
N PHE A 540 -32.17 13.01 0.50
CA PHE A 540 -30.94 12.24 0.72
C PHE A 540 -31.18 10.94 1.50
N ILE A 541 -32.14 10.89 2.43
CA ILE A 541 -32.54 9.62 3.07
C ILE A 541 -33.15 8.66 2.03
N ALA A 542 -34.03 9.14 1.13
CA ALA A 542 -34.57 8.32 0.04
C ALA A 542 -33.47 7.82 -0.92
N LYS A 543 -32.44 8.63 -1.17
CA LYS A 543 -31.24 8.21 -1.91
C LYS A 543 -30.43 7.14 -1.16
N GLU A 544 -30.30 7.23 0.16
CA GLU A 544 -29.69 6.20 1.01
C GLU A 544 -30.44 4.85 0.92
N VAL A 545 -31.78 4.87 0.89
CA VAL A 545 -32.59 3.66 0.60
C VAL A 545 -32.16 3.04 -0.74
N SER A 546 -32.17 3.82 -1.82
CA SER A 546 -31.84 3.32 -3.17
C SER A 546 -30.42 2.77 -3.29
N THR A 547 -29.43 3.47 -2.74
CA THR A 547 -28.02 3.04 -2.83
C THR A 547 -27.72 1.81 -1.98
N THR A 548 -28.34 1.69 -0.79
CA THR A 548 -28.20 0.49 0.04
C THR A 548 -28.99 -0.69 -0.55
N GLU A 549 -30.16 -0.44 -1.14
CA GLU A 549 -30.99 -1.49 -1.78
C GLU A 549 -30.29 -2.12 -2.98
N ARG A 550 -29.62 -1.31 -3.81
CA ARG A 550 -28.79 -1.83 -4.92
C ARG A 550 -27.66 -2.74 -4.44
N THR A 551 -27.14 -2.53 -3.25
CA THR A 551 -26.05 -3.35 -2.68
C THR A 551 -26.61 -4.60 -2.01
N TYR A 552 -27.73 -4.48 -1.30
CA TYR A 552 -28.46 -5.63 -0.75
C TYR A 552 -28.96 -6.58 -1.84
N LEU A 553 -29.41 -6.08 -3.00
CA LEU A 553 -29.75 -6.94 -4.14
C LEU A 553 -28.56 -7.75 -4.67
N LYS A 554 -27.36 -7.15 -4.74
CA LYS A 554 -26.13 -7.90 -5.07
C LYS A 554 -25.80 -8.96 -4.04
N ASP A 555 -26.02 -8.69 -2.76
CA ASP A 555 -25.85 -9.68 -1.69
C ASP A 555 -26.87 -10.84 -1.80
N LEU A 556 -28.08 -10.59 -2.32
CA LEU A 556 -29.02 -11.64 -2.70
C LEU A 556 -28.57 -12.41 -3.96
N GLU A 557 -28.09 -11.72 -4.99
CA GLU A 557 -27.54 -12.32 -6.22
C GLU A 557 -26.39 -13.31 -5.92
N VAL A 558 -25.57 -13.07 -4.89
CA VAL A 558 -24.54 -14.02 -4.43
C VAL A 558 -25.17 -15.39 -4.13
N ILE A 559 -26.38 -15.44 -3.56
CA ILE A 559 -27.11 -16.69 -3.30
C ILE A 559 -27.89 -17.13 -4.54
N THR A 560 -28.83 -16.32 -5.03
CA THR A 560 -29.82 -16.72 -6.04
C THR A 560 -29.26 -16.89 -7.45
N SER A 561 -28.14 -16.22 -7.76
CA SER A 561 -27.48 -16.33 -9.06
C SER A 561 -26.15 -17.08 -8.97
N TRP A 562 -25.20 -16.63 -8.13
CA TRP A 562 -23.84 -17.17 -8.17
C TRP A 562 -23.70 -18.51 -7.43
N PHE A 563 -24.17 -18.60 -6.19
CA PHE A 563 -24.19 -19.85 -5.44
C PHE A 563 -25.11 -20.87 -6.10
N GLN A 564 -26.35 -20.48 -6.46
CA GLN A 564 -27.28 -21.35 -7.19
C GLN A 564 -26.68 -21.88 -8.50
N SER A 565 -26.08 -21.03 -9.34
CA SER A 565 -25.43 -21.49 -10.58
C SER A 565 -24.22 -22.38 -10.34
N THR A 566 -23.57 -22.31 -9.17
CA THR A 566 -22.47 -23.21 -8.80
C THR A 566 -23.04 -24.56 -8.30
N VAL A 567 -24.09 -24.52 -7.48
CA VAL A 567 -24.81 -25.69 -6.94
C VAL A 567 -25.56 -26.47 -8.03
N SER A 568 -26.04 -25.83 -9.09
CA SER A 568 -26.62 -26.52 -10.25
C SER A 568 -25.58 -27.20 -11.16
N LYS A 569 -24.29 -27.00 -10.93
CA LYS A 569 -23.19 -27.63 -11.69
C LYS A 569 -22.49 -28.76 -10.92
N ASP A 570 -22.68 -28.85 -9.61
CA ASP A 570 -22.02 -29.81 -8.72
C ASP A 570 -23.04 -30.40 -7.73
N ASP A 571 -23.27 -31.71 -7.82
CA ASP A 571 -24.25 -32.42 -6.98
C ASP A 571 -23.73 -32.75 -5.57
N SER A 572 -22.77 -31.98 -5.06
CA SER A 572 -22.25 -32.11 -3.68
C SER A 572 -23.22 -31.65 -2.59
N MET A 573 -24.35 -31.02 -2.97
CA MET A 573 -25.34 -30.44 -2.05
C MET A 573 -26.69 -31.19 -2.12
N PRO A 574 -27.25 -31.67 -0.99
CA PRO A 574 -28.52 -32.40 -0.97
C PRO A 574 -29.71 -31.61 -1.52
N GLU A 575 -30.62 -32.30 -2.23
CA GLU A 575 -31.79 -31.67 -2.87
C GLU A 575 -32.77 -31.04 -1.87
N THR A 576 -32.91 -31.61 -0.67
CA THR A 576 -33.67 -30.99 0.43
C THR A 576 -33.09 -29.64 0.84
N LEU A 577 -31.76 -29.54 0.96
CA LEU A 577 -31.07 -28.30 1.36
C LEU A 577 -31.05 -27.26 0.23
N LYS A 578 -30.86 -27.69 -1.03
CA LYS A 578 -31.01 -26.84 -2.22
C LYS A 578 -32.38 -26.13 -2.22
N ASN A 579 -33.45 -26.91 -2.09
CA ASN A 579 -34.81 -26.37 -2.09
C ASN A 579 -35.11 -25.51 -0.84
N LEU A 580 -34.57 -25.86 0.34
CA LEU A 580 -34.70 -25.06 1.56
C LEU A 580 -34.05 -23.66 1.44
N ILE A 581 -32.90 -23.54 0.77
CA ILE A 581 -32.26 -22.25 0.55
C ILE A 581 -32.97 -21.48 -0.58
N PHE A 582 -32.95 -21.98 -1.81
CA PHE A 582 -33.32 -21.16 -2.97
C PHE A 582 -34.81 -20.78 -3.01
N SER A 583 -35.70 -21.64 -2.53
CA SER A 583 -37.15 -21.36 -2.49
C SER A 583 -37.54 -20.24 -1.51
N ASN A 584 -36.67 -19.89 -0.56
CA ASN A 584 -36.89 -18.79 0.38
C ASN A 584 -36.19 -17.49 -0.04
N PHE A 585 -35.05 -17.58 -0.75
CA PHE A 585 -34.31 -16.39 -1.21
C PHE A 585 -34.82 -15.81 -2.54
N GLU A 586 -35.29 -16.62 -3.50
CA GLU A 586 -35.75 -16.11 -4.79
C GLU A 586 -37.03 -15.24 -4.73
N PRO A 587 -38.04 -15.53 -3.88
CA PRO A 587 -39.18 -14.62 -3.69
C PRO A 587 -38.75 -13.24 -3.17
N LEU A 588 -37.76 -13.19 -2.27
CA LEU A 588 -37.19 -11.95 -1.73
C LEU A 588 -36.44 -11.18 -2.82
N HIS A 589 -35.54 -11.84 -3.55
CA HIS A 589 -34.80 -11.24 -4.67
C HIS A 589 -35.74 -10.62 -5.71
N LYS A 590 -36.80 -11.34 -6.11
CA LYS A 590 -37.84 -10.85 -7.02
C LYS A 590 -38.64 -9.66 -6.46
N PHE A 591 -38.96 -9.66 -5.17
CA PHE A 591 -39.64 -8.55 -4.50
C PHE A 591 -38.76 -7.29 -4.50
N HIS A 592 -37.54 -7.40 -3.95
CA HIS A 592 -36.60 -6.29 -3.80
C HIS A 592 -36.18 -5.69 -5.15
N THR A 593 -36.06 -6.52 -6.19
CA THR A 593 -35.81 -6.07 -7.57
C THR A 593 -36.90 -5.14 -8.11
N ASN A 594 -38.15 -5.29 -7.65
CA ASN A 594 -39.24 -4.39 -8.04
C ASN A 594 -39.37 -3.19 -7.09
N PHE A 595 -39.13 -3.38 -5.80
CA PHE A 595 -39.07 -2.29 -4.82
C PHE A 595 -38.00 -1.23 -5.18
N LEU A 596 -36.78 -1.66 -5.56
CA LEU A 596 -35.74 -0.74 -6.03
C LEU A 596 -36.21 0.10 -7.22
N LYS A 597 -36.92 -0.49 -8.19
CA LYS A 597 -37.45 0.25 -9.36
C LYS A 597 -38.46 1.32 -8.95
N GLU A 598 -39.33 1.04 -7.98
CA GLU A 598 -40.28 2.03 -7.45
C GLU A 598 -39.56 3.19 -6.74
N ILE A 599 -38.51 2.90 -5.96
CA ILE A 599 -37.67 3.92 -5.31
C ILE A 599 -36.90 4.75 -6.35
N GLU A 600 -36.27 4.12 -7.34
CA GLU A 600 -35.53 4.80 -8.41
C GLU A 600 -36.44 5.68 -9.27
N GLN A 601 -37.64 5.18 -9.62
CA GLN A 601 -38.65 5.95 -10.33
C GLN A 601 -39.11 7.16 -9.50
N ARG A 602 -39.31 7.00 -8.19
CA ARG A 602 -39.66 8.11 -7.29
C ARG A 602 -38.55 9.16 -7.22
N LEU A 603 -37.29 8.75 -7.08
CA LEU A 603 -36.14 9.68 -7.08
C LEU A 603 -35.98 10.41 -8.41
N ALA A 604 -36.15 9.74 -9.55
CA ALA A 604 -36.09 10.37 -10.87
C ALA A 604 -37.18 11.45 -11.08
N LEU A 605 -38.37 11.24 -10.51
CA LEU A 605 -39.46 12.22 -10.47
C LEU A 605 -39.15 13.37 -9.49
N TRP A 606 -38.61 13.09 -8.31
CA TRP A 606 -38.21 14.08 -7.30
C TRP A 606 -37.12 15.03 -7.84
N GLU A 607 -36.14 14.49 -8.57
CA GLU A 607 -35.09 15.27 -9.25
C GLU A 607 -35.59 16.02 -10.52
N GLY A 608 -36.85 15.83 -10.94
CA GLY A 608 -37.40 16.50 -12.13
C GLY A 608 -36.80 16.04 -13.46
N ARG A 609 -36.10 14.89 -13.51
CA ARG A 609 -35.41 14.37 -14.71
C ARG A 609 -36.35 13.74 -15.75
N SER A 610 -37.66 13.85 -15.59
CA SER A 610 -38.66 13.31 -16.51
C SER A 610 -39.18 14.38 -17.46
N ASN A 611 -39.39 14.02 -18.73
CA ASN A 611 -39.94 14.88 -19.80
C ASN A 611 -41.41 15.32 -19.57
N ALA A 612 -41.93 15.15 -18.35
CA ALA A 612 -43.33 15.33 -17.98
C ALA A 612 -43.51 16.51 -17.01
N HIS A 613 -42.96 17.69 -17.35
CA HIS A 613 -43.13 18.96 -16.61
C HIS A 613 -44.59 19.44 -16.46
N HIS A 614 -45.57 18.69 -16.97
CA HIS A 614 -47.01 18.99 -16.91
C HIS A 614 -47.78 18.16 -15.87
N ILE A 615 -47.18 17.16 -15.24
CA ILE A 615 -47.86 16.33 -14.23
C ILE A 615 -47.69 16.96 -12.84
N LYS A 616 -48.73 17.68 -12.38
CA LYS A 616 -48.86 18.09 -10.97
C LYS A 616 -49.07 16.85 -10.09
N GLY A 617 -48.03 16.42 -9.37
CA GLY A 617 -48.12 15.39 -8.35
C GLY A 617 -47.06 15.59 -7.27
N ASP A 618 -47.40 15.23 -6.03
CA ASP A 618 -46.52 15.40 -4.86
C ASP A 618 -45.45 14.30 -4.81
N TYR A 619 -44.52 14.32 -5.78
CA TYR A 619 -43.44 13.34 -5.90
C TYR A 619 -42.25 13.60 -4.95
N GLN A 620 -42.28 14.69 -4.17
CA GLN A 620 -41.24 15.06 -3.21
C GLN A 620 -41.46 14.38 -1.84
N ARG A 621 -41.61 13.04 -1.86
CA ARG A 621 -41.91 12.20 -0.69
C ARG A 621 -41.51 10.75 -0.92
N ILE A 622 -41.45 9.92 0.13
CA ILE A 622 -41.08 8.49 0.01
C ILE A 622 -41.89 7.54 0.93
N GLY A 623 -42.50 8.05 1.99
CA GLY A 623 -43.23 7.26 2.98
C GLY A 623 -44.39 6.42 2.41
N ASP A 624 -45.08 6.90 1.38
CA ASP A 624 -46.10 6.14 0.65
C ASP A 624 -45.54 4.92 -0.11
N VAL A 625 -44.35 5.04 -0.71
CA VAL A 625 -43.65 3.92 -1.37
C VAL A 625 -43.14 2.93 -0.32
N MET A 626 -42.57 3.42 0.79
CA MET A 626 -42.12 2.59 1.91
C MET A 626 -43.29 1.81 2.52
N LEU A 627 -44.40 2.48 2.86
CA LEU A 627 -45.59 1.89 3.48
C LEU A 627 -46.17 0.75 2.64
N LYS A 628 -46.45 1.00 1.36
CA LYS A 628 -46.99 0.02 0.41
C LYS A 628 -46.11 -1.25 0.35
N ASN A 629 -44.80 -1.06 0.26
CA ASN A 629 -43.86 -2.17 0.09
C ASN A 629 -43.61 -2.92 1.41
N ILE A 630 -43.53 -2.24 2.56
CA ILE A 630 -43.45 -2.87 3.89
C ILE A 630 -44.73 -3.69 4.18
N GLN A 631 -45.92 -3.17 3.87
CA GLN A 631 -47.17 -3.92 3.99
C GLN A 631 -47.21 -5.16 3.08
N SER A 632 -46.71 -5.05 1.84
CA SER A 632 -46.58 -6.18 0.92
C SER A 632 -45.59 -7.24 1.43
N MET A 633 -44.49 -6.80 2.04
CA MET A 633 -43.42 -7.64 2.58
C MET A 633 -43.87 -8.50 3.78
N LYS A 634 -44.97 -8.16 4.47
CA LYS A 634 -45.57 -9.04 5.51
C LYS A 634 -45.83 -10.46 5.00
N GLN A 635 -46.19 -10.62 3.73
CA GLN A 635 -46.42 -11.94 3.09
C GLN A 635 -45.13 -12.77 2.94
N LEU A 636 -43.96 -12.13 2.91
CA LEU A 636 -42.66 -12.76 2.72
C LEU A 636 -41.98 -13.17 4.04
N THR A 637 -42.54 -12.77 5.19
CA THR A 637 -42.01 -13.10 6.53
C THR A 637 -41.85 -14.60 6.75
N ILE A 638 -42.72 -15.43 6.15
CA ILE A 638 -42.65 -16.90 6.18
C ILE A 638 -41.33 -17.45 5.64
N HIS A 639 -40.71 -16.77 4.67
CA HIS A 639 -39.41 -17.14 4.11
C HIS A 639 -38.28 -16.74 5.08
N LEU A 640 -38.36 -15.52 5.63
CA LEU A 640 -37.37 -14.99 6.58
C LEU A 640 -37.24 -15.88 7.84
N TRP A 641 -38.34 -16.43 8.35
CA TRP A 641 -38.32 -17.43 9.43
C TRP A 641 -37.53 -18.70 9.08
N LYS A 642 -37.55 -19.13 7.81
CA LYS A 642 -36.81 -20.32 7.35
C LYS A 642 -35.31 -20.09 7.19
N HIS A 643 -34.80 -18.86 7.28
CA HIS A 643 -33.36 -18.59 7.12
C HIS A 643 -32.53 -19.16 8.28
N ASN A 644 -33.09 -19.23 9.49
CA ASN A 644 -32.44 -19.90 10.63
C ASN A 644 -32.32 -21.41 10.41
N GLU A 645 -33.39 -22.05 9.90
CA GLU A 645 -33.40 -23.47 9.53
C GLU A 645 -32.40 -23.76 8.40
N ALA A 646 -32.37 -22.91 7.37
CA ALA A 646 -31.42 -22.98 6.27
C ALA A 646 -29.95 -22.86 6.71
N LEU A 647 -29.65 -21.94 7.64
CA LEU A 647 -28.29 -21.75 8.17
C LEU A 647 -27.83 -22.94 9.03
N LEU A 648 -28.72 -23.47 9.88
CA LEU A 648 -28.44 -24.65 10.70
C LEU A 648 -28.21 -25.89 9.82
N GLU A 649 -29.08 -26.14 8.84
CA GLU A 649 -28.96 -27.30 7.96
C GLU A 649 -27.80 -27.20 6.96
N LEU A 650 -27.38 -25.99 6.58
CA LEU A 650 -26.15 -25.78 5.81
C LEU A 650 -24.90 -26.19 6.60
N GLU A 651 -24.77 -25.73 7.85
CA GLU A 651 -23.63 -26.09 8.70
C GLU A 651 -23.66 -27.55 9.18
N ASN A 652 -24.85 -28.12 9.44
CA ASN A 652 -25.02 -29.57 9.65
C ASN A 652 -24.59 -30.35 8.40
N GLY A 653 -24.99 -29.91 7.22
CA GLY A 653 -24.59 -30.51 5.94
C GLY A 653 -23.07 -30.45 5.71
N ILE A 654 -22.44 -29.31 5.97
CA ILE A 654 -20.98 -29.11 5.90
C ILE A 654 -20.27 -30.06 6.87
N LYS A 655 -20.70 -30.10 8.14
CA LYS A 655 -20.12 -30.98 9.18
C LYS A 655 -20.21 -32.46 8.81
N ASN A 656 -21.30 -32.87 8.15
CA ASN A 656 -21.58 -34.27 7.80
C ASN A 656 -21.04 -34.68 6.41
N SER A 657 -20.69 -33.74 5.53
CA SER A 657 -20.26 -34.01 4.15
C SER A 657 -19.00 -33.23 3.77
N ARG A 658 -17.85 -33.92 3.76
CA ARG A 658 -16.56 -33.36 3.29
C ARG A 658 -16.58 -32.85 1.83
N LYS A 659 -17.53 -33.33 1.02
CA LYS A 659 -17.82 -32.78 -0.32
C LYS A 659 -18.41 -31.39 -0.21
N LEU A 660 -19.50 -31.23 0.55
CA LEU A 660 -20.18 -29.96 0.75
C LEU A 660 -19.30 -28.95 1.50
N GLU A 661 -18.52 -29.40 2.48
CA GLU A 661 -17.46 -28.60 3.14
C GLU A 661 -16.48 -28.01 2.12
N SER A 662 -15.95 -28.86 1.23
CA SER A 662 -14.99 -28.43 0.22
C SER A 662 -15.62 -27.50 -0.81
N PHE A 663 -16.82 -27.85 -1.30
CA PHE A 663 -17.61 -27.02 -2.20
C PHE A 663 -17.88 -25.62 -1.63
N CYS A 664 -18.35 -25.53 -0.38
CA CYS A 664 -18.65 -24.24 0.27
C CYS A 664 -17.38 -23.42 0.51
N ARG A 665 -16.27 -24.05 0.95
CA ARG A 665 -14.97 -23.38 1.10
C ARG A 665 -14.47 -22.84 -0.24
N ASP A 666 -14.57 -23.64 -1.30
CA ASP A 666 -14.05 -23.25 -2.62
C ASP A 666 -14.96 -22.21 -3.30
N PHE A 667 -16.22 -22.08 -2.87
CA PHE A 667 -17.09 -20.93 -3.15
C PHE A 667 -16.72 -19.69 -2.30
N GLU A 668 -16.42 -19.82 -1.00
CA GLU A 668 -15.89 -18.75 -0.14
C GLU A 668 -14.56 -18.16 -0.65
N LEU A 669 -13.85 -18.83 -1.58
CA LEU A 669 -12.64 -18.33 -2.25
C LEU A 669 -12.92 -17.55 -3.55
N GLN A 670 -14.17 -17.49 -4.03
CA GLN A 670 -14.53 -16.73 -5.23
C GLN A 670 -14.66 -15.24 -4.94
N LYS A 671 -14.20 -14.38 -5.86
CA LYS A 671 -14.25 -12.90 -5.71
C LYS A 671 -15.66 -12.32 -5.48
N VAL A 672 -16.71 -13.07 -5.83
CA VAL A 672 -18.11 -12.66 -5.60
C VAL A 672 -18.57 -12.92 -4.17
N CYS A 673 -17.97 -13.92 -3.49
CA CYS A 673 -18.20 -14.23 -2.08
C CYS A 673 -17.26 -13.36 -1.22
N TYR A 674 -17.51 -12.04 -1.22
CA TYR A 674 -16.63 -11.04 -0.58
C TYR A 674 -16.75 -11.00 0.97
N LEU A 675 -17.68 -11.78 1.52
CA LEU A 675 -17.92 -12.05 2.94
C LEU A 675 -18.06 -13.58 3.13
N PRO A 676 -17.95 -14.14 4.36
CA PRO A 676 -18.25 -15.55 4.61
C PRO A 676 -19.66 -15.92 4.15
N LEU A 677 -19.84 -17.12 3.58
CA LEU A 677 -21.09 -17.52 2.92
C LEU A 677 -22.32 -17.35 3.84
N ASN A 678 -22.18 -17.75 5.10
CA ASN A 678 -23.21 -17.66 6.12
C ASN A 678 -23.72 -16.22 6.33
N THR A 679 -22.87 -15.20 6.15
CA THR A 679 -23.25 -13.79 6.33
C THR A 679 -24.35 -13.37 5.34
N PHE A 680 -24.31 -13.89 4.11
CA PHE A 680 -25.35 -13.61 3.10
C PHE A 680 -26.72 -14.19 3.49
N LEU A 681 -26.76 -15.28 4.27
CA LEU A 681 -28.03 -15.86 4.77
C LEU A 681 -28.72 -14.95 5.82
N LEU A 682 -27.95 -14.12 6.53
CA LEU A 682 -28.48 -13.18 7.54
C LEU A 682 -28.95 -11.84 6.94
N ARG A 683 -28.36 -11.41 5.80
CA ARG A 683 -28.64 -10.09 5.17
C ARG A 683 -30.13 -9.72 5.06
N PRO A 684 -31.06 -10.65 4.75
CA PRO A 684 -32.49 -10.30 4.68
C PRO A 684 -33.09 -9.84 6.00
N LEU A 685 -32.61 -10.34 7.14
CA LEU A 685 -33.04 -9.88 8.47
C LEU A 685 -32.41 -8.52 8.80
N HIS A 686 -31.12 -8.35 8.51
CA HIS A 686 -30.41 -7.06 8.65
C HIS A 686 -31.08 -5.95 7.84
N ARG A 687 -31.62 -6.28 6.66
CA ARG A 687 -32.32 -5.29 5.82
C ARG A 687 -33.59 -4.75 6.50
N LEU A 688 -34.32 -5.56 7.27
CA LEU A 688 -35.48 -5.10 8.04
C LEU A 688 -35.09 -4.09 9.12
N MET A 689 -34.00 -4.36 9.85
CA MET A 689 -33.46 -3.45 10.86
C MET A 689 -33.09 -2.09 10.23
N HIS A 690 -32.42 -2.14 9.08
CA HIS A 690 -32.03 -0.94 8.35
C HIS A 690 -33.25 -0.14 7.82
N TYR A 691 -34.34 -0.80 7.39
CA TYR A 691 -35.59 -0.10 7.08
C TYR A 691 -36.20 0.58 8.31
N LYS A 692 -36.23 -0.09 9.46
CA LYS A 692 -36.73 0.49 10.72
C LYS A 692 -35.94 1.76 11.06
N GLN A 693 -34.61 1.71 11.05
CA GLN A 693 -33.74 2.86 11.30
C GLN A 693 -33.96 4.01 10.31
N ILE A 694 -34.12 3.72 9.01
CA ILE A 694 -34.46 4.74 8.01
C ILE A 694 -35.82 5.38 8.29
N MET A 695 -36.84 4.59 8.65
CA MET A 695 -38.17 5.13 8.96
C MET A 695 -38.18 5.94 10.26
N GLU A 696 -37.40 5.56 11.28
CA GLU A 696 -37.16 6.37 12.48
C GLU A 696 -36.52 7.73 12.13
N ARG A 697 -35.51 7.71 11.24
CA ARG A 697 -34.83 8.92 10.76
C ARG A 697 -35.74 9.84 9.93
N LEU A 698 -36.63 9.29 9.10
CA LEU A 698 -37.66 10.06 8.39
C LEU A 698 -38.70 10.66 9.35
N CYS A 699 -39.22 9.86 10.29
CA CYS A 699 -40.20 10.33 11.28
C CYS A 699 -39.63 11.40 12.24
N LYS A 700 -38.31 11.38 12.48
CA LYS A 700 -37.60 12.41 13.25
C LYS A 700 -37.31 13.70 12.46
N HIS A 701 -37.32 13.63 11.11
CA HIS A 701 -37.13 14.79 10.24
C HIS A 701 -38.43 15.52 9.94
N TYR A 702 -39.49 14.77 9.61
CA TYR A 702 -40.77 15.37 9.22
C TYR A 702 -41.56 15.90 10.44
N PRO A 703 -42.03 17.16 10.43
CA PRO A 703 -42.97 17.65 11.44
C PRO A 703 -44.36 17.00 11.25
N PRO A 704 -45.22 16.97 12.29
CA PRO A 704 -46.53 16.31 12.22
C PRO A 704 -47.47 16.78 11.09
N ASN A 705 -47.28 18.01 10.61
CA ASN A 705 -48.07 18.63 9.55
C ASN A 705 -47.55 18.32 8.13
N HIS A 706 -46.45 17.56 7.98
CA HIS A 706 -45.88 17.24 6.68
C HIS A 706 -46.67 16.13 5.96
N VAL A 707 -46.87 16.26 4.65
CA VAL A 707 -47.67 15.33 3.84
C VAL A 707 -47.21 13.87 3.96
N ASP A 708 -45.91 13.64 4.13
CA ASP A 708 -45.29 12.32 4.21
C ASP A 708 -45.14 11.79 5.65
N PHE A 709 -45.47 12.60 6.68
CA PHE A 709 -45.30 12.22 8.09
C PHE A 709 -46.21 11.06 8.49
N ARG A 710 -47.50 11.11 8.10
CA ARG A 710 -48.48 10.07 8.42
C ARG A 710 -48.06 8.72 7.83
N ASP A 711 -47.70 8.71 6.56
CA ASP A 711 -47.41 7.49 5.81
C ASP A 711 -46.03 6.92 6.22
N SER A 712 -45.05 7.79 6.51
CA SER A 712 -43.78 7.39 7.14
C SER A 712 -43.98 6.79 8.54
N ARG A 713 -44.85 7.37 9.37
CA ARG A 713 -45.13 6.89 10.73
C ARG A 713 -45.90 5.57 10.72
N ALA A 714 -46.81 5.38 9.76
CA ALA A 714 -47.44 4.08 9.52
C ALA A 714 -46.40 3.04 9.11
N ALA A 715 -45.53 3.36 8.13
CA ALA A 715 -44.46 2.47 7.68
C ALA A 715 -43.49 2.08 8.81
N LEU A 716 -43.18 3.01 9.73
CA LEU A 716 -42.38 2.75 10.92
C LEU A 716 -43.07 1.77 11.89
N ALA A 717 -44.38 1.91 12.12
CA ALA A 717 -45.12 0.96 12.96
C ALA A 717 -45.14 -0.44 12.33
N GLU A 718 -45.45 -0.52 11.03
CA GLU A 718 -45.54 -1.77 10.26
C GLU A 718 -44.21 -2.54 10.21
N ILE A 719 -43.06 -1.86 10.02
CA ILE A 719 -41.75 -2.52 10.06
C ILE A 719 -41.32 -2.87 11.49
N THR A 720 -41.71 -2.08 12.50
CA THR A 720 -41.40 -2.40 13.91
C THR A 720 -42.14 -3.64 14.38
N GLU A 721 -43.42 -3.77 14.03
CA GLU A 721 -44.21 -4.99 14.27
C GLU A 721 -43.60 -6.21 13.57
N MET A 722 -43.17 -6.06 12.31
CA MET A 722 -42.53 -7.14 11.53
C MET A 722 -41.16 -7.56 12.11
N VAL A 723 -40.36 -6.60 12.58
CA VAL A 723 -39.04 -6.84 13.16
C VAL A 723 -39.11 -7.49 14.54
N ALA A 724 -40.05 -7.07 15.39
CA ALA A 724 -40.10 -7.48 16.80
C ALA A 724 -39.99 -9.00 17.05
N PRO A 725 -40.76 -9.89 16.38
CA PRO A 725 -40.66 -11.33 16.59
C PRO A 725 -39.45 -11.96 15.87
N LEU A 726 -38.95 -11.36 14.78
CA LEU A 726 -37.78 -11.84 14.03
C LEU A 726 -36.45 -11.49 14.72
N HIS A 727 -36.40 -10.42 15.52
CA HIS A 727 -35.20 -9.92 16.18
C HIS A 727 -34.49 -10.97 17.05
N GLY A 728 -35.26 -11.74 17.84
CA GLY A 728 -34.71 -12.83 18.66
C GLY A 728 -34.16 -14.01 17.85
N THR A 729 -34.61 -14.19 16.60
CA THR A 729 -34.06 -15.16 15.65
C THR A 729 -32.78 -14.64 15.01
N MET A 730 -32.76 -13.34 14.64
CA MET A 730 -31.60 -12.66 14.06
C MET A 730 -30.38 -12.74 15.00
N ILE A 731 -30.52 -12.38 16.28
CA ILE A 731 -29.43 -12.44 17.27
C ILE A 731 -28.87 -13.86 17.40
N LYS A 732 -29.73 -14.89 17.41
CA LYS A 732 -29.30 -16.30 17.47
C LYS A 732 -28.52 -16.71 16.22
N MET A 733 -28.95 -16.27 15.04
CA MET A 733 -28.24 -16.50 13.79
C MET A 733 -26.88 -15.77 13.76
N GLU A 734 -26.80 -14.53 14.26
CA GLU A 734 -25.54 -13.77 14.36
C GLU A 734 -24.54 -14.48 15.26
N ASN A 735 -24.95 -14.86 16.48
CA ASN A 735 -24.09 -15.62 17.39
C ASN A 735 -23.66 -16.96 16.78
N PHE A 736 -24.59 -17.71 16.16
CA PHE A 736 -24.28 -18.99 15.51
C PHE A 736 -23.28 -18.83 14.36
N GLN A 737 -23.48 -17.85 13.47
CA GLN A 737 -22.52 -17.48 12.42
C GLN A 737 -21.16 -17.16 13.03
N LYS A 738 -21.12 -16.39 14.13
CA LYS A 738 -19.87 -15.94 14.74
C LYS A 738 -19.08 -17.05 15.40
N LEU A 739 -19.77 -17.96 16.11
CA LEU A 739 -19.14 -19.16 16.67
C LEU A 739 -18.56 -20.07 15.57
N HIS A 740 -19.24 -20.22 14.42
CA HIS A 740 -18.71 -20.96 13.28
C HIS A 740 -17.53 -20.25 12.58
N GLU A 741 -17.57 -18.91 12.45
CA GLU A 741 -16.44 -18.11 11.94
C GLU A 741 -15.18 -18.27 12.81
N LEU A 742 -15.36 -18.21 14.14
CA LEU A 742 -14.30 -18.39 15.13
C LEU A 742 -13.80 -19.84 15.19
N LYS A 743 -14.68 -20.84 15.00
CA LYS A 743 -14.27 -22.25 14.91
C LYS A 743 -13.32 -22.51 13.73
N LYS A 744 -13.50 -21.79 12.60
CA LYS A 744 -12.58 -21.83 11.46
C LYS A 744 -11.23 -21.14 11.77
N ASP A 745 -11.16 -20.18 12.72
CA ASP A 745 -9.95 -19.42 13.11
C ASP A 745 -9.12 -20.08 14.24
N LEU A 746 -9.75 -20.89 15.10
CA LEU A 746 -9.14 -21.51 16.28
C LEU A 746 -8.76 -22.97 16.03
N ILE A 747 -7.67 -23.45 16.65
CA ILE A 747 -7.34 -24.88 16.74
C ILE A 747 -7.05 -25.30 18.18
N GLY A 748 -7.25 -26.58 18.49
CA GLY A 748 -7.13 -27.12 19.85
C GLY A 748 -8.39 -26.96 20.71
N ILE A 749 -9.56 -26.73 20.09
CA ILE A 749 -10.87 -26.78 20.74
C ILE A 749 -11.93 -27.34 19.77
N ASP A 750 -12.40 -28.57 20.02
CA ASP A 750 -13.33 -29.26 19.12
C ASP A 750 -14.77 -28.75 19.25
N ASN A 751 -15.16 -28.46 20.50
CA ASN A 751 -16.51 -28.08 20.93
C ASN A 751 -16.62 -26.58 21.24
N LEU A 752 -16.18 -25.73 20.32
CA LEU A 752 -16.39 -24.27 20.42
C LEU A 752 -17.88 -23.92 20.26
N VAL A 753 -18.55 -24.52 19.28
CA VAL A 753 -19.99 -24.34 19.04
C VAL A 753 -20.75 -25.36 19.89
N ILE A 754 -21.45 -24.88 20.93
CA ILE A 754 -22.36 -25.67 21.76
C ILE A 754 -23.68 -24.89 21.96
N PRO A 755 -24.83 -25.57 22.17
CA PRO A 755 -26.07 -24.89 22.51
C PRO A 755 -25.91 -24.03 23.78
N GLY A 756 -26.42 -22.80 23.74
CA GLY A 756 -26.36 -21.87 24.89
C GLY A 756 -25.06 -21.09 25.07
N ARG A 757 -23.97 -21.40 24.34
CA ARG A 757 -22.79 -20.53 24.32
C ARG A 757 -23.05 -19.29 23.47
N GLU A 758 -22.63 -18.13 23.97
CA GLU A 758 -22.74 -16.84 23.30
C GLU A 758 -21.37 -16.14 23.26
N PHE A 759 -21.01 -15.56 22.12
CA PHE A 759 -19.79 -14.78 21.95
C PHE A 759 -19.96 -13.36 22.50
N ILE A 760 -19.01 -12.89 23.30
CA ILE A 760 -19.05 -11.55 23.93
C ILE A 760 -17.95 -10.64 23.39
N ARG A 761 -16.66 -11.01 23.50
CA ARG A 761 -15.53 -10.18 23.06
C ARG A 761 -14.35 -11.01 22.57
N LEU A 762 -13.67 -10.54 21.52
CA LEU A 762 -12.36 -11.04 21.10
C LEU A 762 -11.35 -9.90 21.09
N GLY A 763 -10.08 -10.17 21.33
CA GLY A 763 -9.05 -9.14 21.21
C GLY A 763 -7.67 -9.60 21.66
N SER A 764 -6.70 -8.68 21.59
CA SER A 764 -5.32 -8.96 21.97
C SER A 764 -4.91 -8.22 23.24
N LEU A 765 -4.49 -8.99 24.25
CA LEU A 765 -3.90 -8.52 25.50
C LEU A 765 -2.51 -9.15 25.68
N SER A 766 -1.71 -8.61 26.59
CA SER A 766 -0.38 -9.13 26.90
C SER A 766 -0.40 -9.91 28.22
N LYS A 767 -0.35 -11.25 28.17
CA LYS A 767 -0.21 -12.09 29.38
C LYS A 767 1.19 -11.92 29.96
N LEU A 768 1.30 -11.69 31.26
CA LEU A 768 2.56 -11.71 31.99
C LEU A 768 3.07 -13.16 32.16
N SER A 769 4.37 -13.39 31.98
CA SER A 769 5.06 -14.61 32.46
C SER A 769 6.46 -14.24 32.98
N GLY A 770 7.20 -15.21 33.52
CA GLY A 770 8.59 -15.02 33.93
C GLY A 770 9.55 -14.54 32.82
N LYS A 771 9.14 -14.58 31.54
CA LYS A 771 9.86 -14.00 30.39
C LYS A 771 9.34 -12.60 29.99
N GLY A 772 8.60 -11.93 30.88
CA GLY A 772 7.97 -10.63 30.66
C GLY A 772 6.61 -10.71 29.98
N LEU A 773 6.08 -9.56 29.55
CA LEU A 773 4.80 -9.45 28.84
C LEU A 773 4.85 -10.16 27.48
N GLN A 774 3.90 -11.07 27.24
CA GLN A 774 3.75 -11.80 25.99
C GLN A 774 2.35 -11.58 25.39
N GLN A 775 2.29 -11.01 24.19
CA GLN A 775 1.04 -10.86 23.45
C GLN A 775 0.33 -12.22 23.25
N ARG A 776 -1.01 -12.21 23.40
CA ARG A 776 -1.95 -13.33 23.14
C ARG A 776 -3.22 -12.81 22.48
N MET A 777 -4.03 -13.71 21.92
CA MET A 777 -5.46 -13.45 21.70
C MET A 777 -6.26 -14.04 22.86
N PHE A 778 -7.35 -13.34 23.19
CA PHE A 778 -8.35 -13.72 24.17
C PHE A 778 -9.74 -13.71 23.52
N PHE A 779 -10.59 -14.65 23.93
CA PHE A 779 -11.95 -14.81 23.41
C PHE A 779 -12.88 -15.09 24.60
N LEU A 780 -13.70 -14.11 24.94
CA LEU A 780 -14.72 -14.17 26.00
C LEU A 780 -16.05 -14.66 25.41
N PHE A 781 -16.56 -15.72 26.01
CA PHE A 781 -17.91 -16.24 25.81
C PHE A 781 -18.68 -16.11 27.14
N ASN A 782 -19.99 -16.33 27.12
CA ASN A 782 -20.84 -16.27 28.33
C ASN A 782 -20.53 -17.35 29.40
N ASP A 783 -19.81 -18.42 29.05
CA ASP A 783 -19.42 -19.50 29.97
C ASP A 783 -17.91 -19.57 30.26
N VAL A 784 -17.06 -19.13 29.31
CA VAL A 784 -15.62 -19.34 29.35
C VAL A 784 -14.81 -18.22 28.68
N LEU A 785 -13.65 -17.90 29.25
CA LEU A 785 -12.62 -17.08 28.64
C LEU A 785 -11.49 -17.98 28.09
N LEU A 786 -11.34 -18.04 26.76
CA LEU A 786 -10.26 -18.77 26.09
C LEU A 786 -9.06 -17.86 25.81
N TYR A 787 -7.83 -18.41 25.87
CA TYR A 787 -6.63 -17.69 25.45
C TYR A 787 -5.60 -18.57 24.74
N THR A 788 -4.78 -17.95 23.88
CA THR A 788 -3.95 -18.67 22.89
C THR A 788 -2.52 -18.97 23.34
N SER A 789 -1.78 -19.71 22.52
CA SER A 789 -0.32 -19.81 22.56
C SER A 789 0.35 -18.57 21.93
N ARG A 790 1.70 -18.58 21.85
CA ARG A 790 2.50 -17.51 21.24
C ARG A 790 2.30 -17.47 19.71
N GLY A 791 1.54 -16.50 19.21
CA GLY A 791 1.45 -16.20 17.78
C GLY A 791 0.55 -17.12 16.96
N LEU A 792 0.74 -17.07 15.64
CA LEU A 792 -0.04 -17.75 14.61
C LEU A 792 0.60 -19.09 14.21
N THR A 793 -0.22 -20.06 13.84
CA THR A 793 0.21 -21.33 13.24
C THR A 793 0.70 -21.15 11.80
N ALA A 794 1.31 -22.20 11.22
CA ALA A 794 1.65 -22.23 9.79
C ALA A 794 0.41 -22.16 8.86
N SER A 795 -0.79 -22.52 9.36
CA SER A 795 -2.08 -22.37 8.67
C SER A 795 -2.71 -20.97 8.82
N ASN A 796 -2.05 -20.03 9.50
CA ASN A 796 -2.61 -18.72 9.87
C ASN A 796 -3.91 -18.86 10.69
N GLN A 797 -3.84 -19.67 11.74
CA GLN A 797 -4.87 -19.89 12.76
C GLN A 797 -4.27 -19.68 14.15
N PHE A 798 -5.11 -19.65 15.19
CA PHE A 798 -4.71 -19.47 16.57
C PHE A 798 -4.88 -20.76 17.38
N LYS A 799 -3.78 -21.31 17.92
CA LYS A 799 -3.83 -22.46 18.83
C LYS A 799 -4.26 -22.00 20.23
N VAL A 800 -5.33 -22.58 20.76
CA VAL A 800 -5.75 -22.40 22.16
C VAL A 800 -4.70 -23.01 23.09
N HIS A 801 -4.41 -22.34 24.20
CA HIS A 801 -3.43 -22.77 25.21
C HIS A 801 -4.09 -23.00 26.58
N GLY A 802 -5.11 -22.22 26.92
CA GLY A 802 -5.84 -22.39 28.17
C GLY A 802 -7.25 -21.80 28.11
N GLN A 803 -8.07 -22.19 29.09
CA GLN A 803 -9.44 -21.74 29.26
C GLN A 803 -9.72 -21.48 30.74
N LEU A 804 -10.45 -20.41 31.04
CA LEU A 804 -10.89 -20.04 32.39
C LEU A 804 -12.42 -20.04 32.39
N PRO A 805 -13.09 -20.98 33.08
CA PRO A 805 -14.53 -20.92 33.31
C PRO A 805 -14.88 -19.66 34.11
N LEU A 806 -15.96 -18.97 33.73
CA LEU A 806 -16.32 -17.69 34.37
C LEU A 806 -17.03 -17.84 35.72
N PHE A 807 -17.69 -18.98 35.97
CA PHE A 807 -18.38 -19.21 37.23
C PHE A 807 -17.40 -19.27 38.41
N GLY A 808 -17.56 -18.40 39.41
CA GLY A 808 -16.61 -18.29 40.53
C GLY A 808 -15.20 -17.82 40.11
N MET A 809 -15.12 -17.00 39.07
CA MET A 809 -13.93 -16.26 38.65
C MET A 809 -13.98 -14.84 39.23
N THR A 810 -12.83 -14.25 39.58
CA THR A 810 -12.74 -12.82 39.91
C THR A 810 -11.78 -12.08 38.98
N VAL A 811 -12.05 -10.78 38.79
CA VAL A 811 -11.20 -9.84 38.08
C VAL A 811 -10.86 -8.67 39.01
N GLU A 812 -9.58 -8.35 39.10
CA GLU A 812 -9.05 -7.30 39.98
C GLU A 812 -8.05 -6.45 39.18
N GLU A 813 -8.07 -5.13 39.32
CA GLU A 813 -6.99 -4.27 38.83
C GLU A 813 -5.72 -4.51 39.69
N SER A 814 -4.54 -4.52 39.08
CA SER A 814 -3.31 -4.99 39.76
C SER A 814 -2.05 -4.22 39.34
N GLU A 815 -2.21 -3.01 38.80
CA GLU A 815 -1.09 -2.15 38.38
C GLU A 815 -0.10 -1.86 39.53
N GLU A 816 -0.58 -1.63 40.74
CA GLU A 816 0.26 -1.44 41.94
C GLU A 816 0.95 -2.73 42.42
N GLU A 817 0.32 -3.90 42.26
CA GLU A 817 0.86 -5.20 42.70
C GLU A 817 2.04 -5.66 41.81
N TRP A 818 1.93 -5.45 40.49
CA TRP A 818 2.91 -5.95 39.52
C TRP A 818 3.81 -4.87 38.90
N GLY A 819 3.51 -3.58 39.13
CA GLY A 819 4.23 -2.47 38.50
C GLY A 819 4.08 -2.40 36.98
N VAL A 820 2.97 -2.93 36.44
CA VAL A 820 2.69 -3.01 35.01
C VAL A 820 1.47 -2.13 34.68
N PRO A 821 1.60 -1.14 33.79
CA PRO A 821 0.50 -0.23 33.48
C PRO A 821 -0.66 -0.93 32.77
N HIS A 822 -1.89 -0.55 33.16
CA HIS A 822 -3.14 -1.11 32.66
C HIS A 822 -3.19 -2.64 32.75
N CYS A 823 -2.77 -3.20 33.89
CA CYS A 823 -2.82 -4.64 34.14
C CYS A 823 -3.87 -5.04 35.18
N LEU A 824 -4.50 -6.17 34.92
CA LEU A 824 -5.49 -6.81 35.79
C LEU A 824 -5.12 -8.28 36.02
N THR A 825 -5.51 -8.79 37.18
CA THR A 825 -5.39 -10.19 37.56
C THR A 825 -6.73 -10.88 37.37
N LEU A 826 -6.72 -11.96 36.59
CA LEU A 826 -7.85 -12.86 36.36
C LEU A 826 -7.66 -14.09 37.25
N ARG A 827 -8.39 -14.22 38.36
CA ARG A 827 -8.32 -15.37 39.28
C ARG A 827 -9.48 -16.33 38.97
N GLY A 828 -9.19 -17.42 38.26
CA GLY A 828 -10.14 -18.54 38.10
C GLY A 828 -9.91 -19.62 39.16
N GLN A 829 -10.92 -20.47 39.41
CA GLN A 829 -10.93 -21.50 40.47
C GLN A 829 -9.70 -22.43 40.57
N ARG A 830 -8.93 -22.58 39.48
CA ARG A 830 -7.75 -23.47 39.40
C ARG A 830 -6.49 -22.81 38.83
N GLN A 831 -6.61 -21.59 38.29
CA GLN A 831 -5.53 -20.88 37.60
C GLN A 831 -5.76 -19.37 37.70
N SER A 832 -4.71 -18.62 38.06
CA SER A 832 -4.67 -17.17 37.89
C SER A 832 -3.78 -16.79 36.70
N ILE A 833 -4.12 -15.70 36.01
CA ILE A 833 -3.25 -15.07 35.01
C ILE A 833 -3.30 -13.54 35.16
N ILE A 834 -2.15 -12.88 35.06
CA ILE A 834 -2.06 -11.42 34.97
C ILE A 834 -1.99 -11.04 33.48
N VAL A 835 -2.79 -10.05 33.07
CA VAL A 835 -2.85 -9.57 31.69
C VAL A 835 -2.83 -8.04 31.65
N ALA A 836 -2.08 -7.47 30.71
CA ALA A 836 -2.01 -6.04 30.46
C ALA A 836 -2.72 -5.65 29.16
N ALA A 837 -3.53 -4.60 29.22
CA ALA A 837 -4.18 -3.98 28.07
C ALA A 837 -3.21 -3.06 27.29
N SER A 838 -3.65 -2.57 26.13
CA SER A 838 -2.88 -1.61 25.32
C SER A 838 -3.12 -0.14 25.72
N SER A 839 -4.15 0.11 26.52
CA SER A 839 -4.51 1.41 27.11
C SER A 839 -5.56 1.19 28.21
N GLN A 840 -5.75 2.18 29.10
CA GLN A 840 -6.83 2.17 30.10
C GLN A 840 -8.19 1.85 29.46
N MET A 841 -8.56 2.53 28.38
CA MET A 841 -9.85 2.34 27.69
C MET A 841 -10.07 0.91 27.16
N GLU A 842 -9.00 0.17 26.81
CA GLU A 842 -9.15 -1.25 26.50
C GLU A 842 -9.27 -2.09 27.78
N MET A 843 -8.58 -1.73 28.87
CA MET A 843 -8.74 -2.39 30.18
C MET A 843 -10.18 -2.27 30.69
N ASP A 844 -10.73 -1.05 30.70
CA ASP A 844 -12.10 -0.76 31.16
C ASP A 844 -13.14 -1.63 30.42
N LYS A 845 -13.04 -1.72 29.08
CA LYS A 845 -13.92 -2.56 28.23
C LYS A 845 -13.82 -4.06 28.55
N TRP A 846 -12.61 -4.55 28.84
CA TRP A 846 -12.42 -5.95 29.20
C TRP A 846 -12.94 -6.23 30.61
N ILE A 847 -12.79 -5.32 31.57
CA ILE A 847 -13.37 -5.45 32.91
C ILE A 847 -14.90 -5.42 32.86
N GLU A 848 -15.50 -4.45 32.14
CA GLU A 848 -16.96 -4.32 31.98
C GLU A 848 -17.59 -5.60 31.42
N ASP A 849 -17.08 -6.10 30.28
CA ASP A 849 -17.64 -7.27 29.62
C ASP A 849 -17.31 -8.59 30.38
N ILE A 850 -16.12 -8.73 31.00
CA ILE A 850 -15.79 -9.91 31.83
C ILE A 850 -16.68 -9.97 33.06
N GLN A 851 -16.81 -8.87 33.81
CA GLN A 851 -17.63 -8.86 35.02
C GLN A 851 -19.09 -9.12 34.67
N MET A 852 -19.63 -8.50 33.60
CA MET A 852 -20.98 -8.78 33.10
C MET A 852 -21.18 -10.27 32.76
N ALA A 853 -20.18 -10.92 32.18
CA ALA A 853 -20.26 -12.34 31.81
C ALA A 853 -20.22 -13.27 33.04
N ILE A 854 -19.37 -12.97 34.03
CA ILE A 854 -19.35 -13.67 35.33
C ILE A 854 -20.71 -13.51 36.04
N ASP A 855 -21.20 -12.28 36.13
CA ASP A 855 -22.51 -11.92 36.69
C ASP A 855 -23.66 -12.70 36.04
N LEU A 856 -23.59 -12.99 34.74
CA LEU A 856 -24.61 -13.75 34.01
C LEU A 856 -24.45 -15.26 34.21
N ALA A 857 -23.22 -15.76 34.21
CA ALA A 857 -22.91 -17.17 34.46
C ALA A 857 -23.46 -17.61 35.84
N GLU A 858 -23.17 -16.86 36.90
CA GLU A 858 -23.63 -17.15 38.26
C GLU A 858 -25.16 -17.10 38.41
N LYS A 859 -25.83 -16.19 37.69
CA LYS A 859 -27.31 -16.10 37.68
C LYS A 859 -27.97 -17.20 36.85
N SER A 860 -27.24 -17.87 35.96
CA SER A 860 -27.73 -18.99 35.15
C SER A 860 -27.61 -20.36 35.84
N SER A 861 -26.65 -20.51 36.77
CA SER A 861 -26.29 -21.77 37.41
C SER A 861 -27.21 -22.12 38.60
N GLY A 862 -28.35 -22.74 38.29
CA GLY A 862 -29.12 -23.52 39.26
C GLY A 862 -28.37 -24.80 39.72
N PRO A 863 -28.86 -25.51 40.75
CA PRO A 863 -28.06 -26.52 41.47
C PRO A 863 -27.91 -27.88 40.75
N SER A 864 -27.00 -27.94 39.76
CA SER A 864 -26.29 -29.16 39.29
C SER A 864 -27.14 -30.21 38.51
N PRO A 865 -26.55 -31.27 37.88
CA PRO A 865 -25.14 -31.69 37.90
C PRO A 865 -24.44 -31.93 36.55
N GLU A 866 -23.11 -32.04 36.65
CA GLU A 866 -22.14 -32.77 35.82
C GLU A 866 -22.45 -33.12 34.36
N VAL A 867 -21.70 -32.50 33.42
CA VAL A 867 -21.32 -33.15 32.15
C VAL A 867 -19.83 -32.92 31.83
N LEU A 868 -19.03 -33.97 32.07
CA LEU A 868 -17.75 -34.29 31.42
C LEU A 868 -16.64 -33.22 31.38
N ALA A 869 -15.83 -33.19 32.44
CA ALA A 869 -14.42 -32.87 32.29
C ALA A 869 -13.69 -34.06 31.64
N SER A 870 -12.97 -33.83 30.54
CA SER A 870 -12.07 -34.82 29.92
C SER A 870 -10.71 -34.17 29.57
N SER A 871 -9.86 -34.03 30.58
CA SER A 871 -8.45 -33.65 30.41
C SER A 871 -7.57 -34.89 30.19
N PRO A 872 -6.45 -34.78 29.46
CA PRO A 872 -5.44 -35.84 29.42
C PRO A 872 -4.87 -36.12 30.84
N PRO A 873 -4.32 -37.32 31.09
CA PRO A 873 -3.86 -37.70 32.42
C PRO A 873 -2.48 -37.10 32.76
N ASP A 874 -2.46 -36.10 33.64
CA ASP A 874 -1.24 -35.60 34.25
C ASP A 874 -0.74 -36.55 35.36
N ASN A 875 0.39 -37.20 35.10
CA ASN A 875 1.06 -38.10 36.05
C ASN A 875 2.17 -37.36 36.80
N LYS A 876 1.87 -36.79 37.98
CA LYS A 876 2.79 -36.72 39.15
C LYS A 876 2.11 -36.18 40.42
N SER A 877 2.62 -36.63 41.56
CA SER A 877 2.21 -36.23 42.91
C SER A 877 2.81 -34.89 43.34
N PRO A 878 2.16 -34.15 44.27
CA PRO A 878 2.65 -32.86 44.74
C PRO A 878 3.70 -33.01 45.86
N ASP A 879 4.88 -32.43 45.68
CA ASP A 879 5.66 -31.78 46.74
C ASP A 879 6.71 -30.82 46.13
N GLU A 880 7.24 -29.90 46.95
CA GLU A 880 8.43 -29.04 46.72
C GLU A 880 8.48 -28.11 45.47
N GLY A 881 8.37 -26.79 45.72
CA GLY A 881 9.12 -25.75 44.98
C GLY A 881 8.48 -25.08 43.74
N MET A 882 8.16 -23.79 43.85
CA MET A 882 7.82 -22.94 42.68
C MET A 882 9.05 -22.63 41.81
N VAL A 883 9.13 -23.24 40.62
CA VAL A 883 9.94 -22.75 39.50
C VAL A 883 9.17 -22.94 38.18
N ASP A 884 8.71 -21.85 37.57
CA ASP A 884 8.07 -21.86 36.24
C ASP A 884 9.09 -22.15 35.13
N GLN A 885 9.48 -23.43 35.00
CA GLN A 885 10.35 -23.92 33.95
C GLN A 885 9.59 -24.04 32.61
N GLU A 886 9.24 -22.89 31.99
CA GLU A 886 8.73 -22.83 30.61
C GLU A 886 9.67 -23.62 29.68
N SER A 887 9.26 -24.83 29.28
CA SER A 887 10.12 -25.78 28.57
C SER A 887 10.52 -25.31 27.16
N GLU A 888 11.72 -25.70 26.72
CA GLU A 888 12.27 -25.32 25.40
C GLU A 888 11.67 -26.13 24.22
N ASP A 889 10.70 -27.01 24.48
CA ASP A 889 10.27 -28.07 23.54
C ASP A 889 8.99 -27.76 22.72
N ASP A 890 8.46 -26.53 22.78
CA ASP A 890 7.37 -26.07 21.90
C ASP A 890 7.82 -25.93 20.42
N LEU A 891 9.06 -26.36 20.10
CA LEU A 891 9.64 -26.47 18.76
C LEU A 891 9.47 -27.87 18.11
N SER A 892 9.03 -28.90 18.85
CA SER A 892 8.93 -30.27 18.34
C SER A 892 7.51 -30.71 17.92
N ALA A 893 6.47 -29.94 18.28
CA ALA A 893 5.05 -30.21 18.04
C ALA A 893 4.60 -30.06 16.56
N SER A 894 5.25 -30.76 15.62
CA SER A 894 4.87 -30.85 14.20
C SER A 894 5.37 -32.14 13.53
N ARG A 895 5.20 -33.27 14.21
CA ARG A 895 5.29 -34.63 13.63
C ARG A 895 4.09 -35.47 14.10
N THR A 896 3.68 -36.40 13.25
CA THR A 896 2.59 -37.39 13.45
C THR A 896 1.17 -36.86 13.71
N SER A 897 0.60 -36.17 12.72
CA SER A 897 -0.72 -36.56 12.17
C SER A 897 -0.78 -36.20 10.68
N LEU A 898 -1.66 -36.86 9.91
CA LEU A 898 -1.85 -36.65 8.46
C LEU A 898 -3.24 -36.06 8.18
N GLU A 899 -3.56 -34.94 8.82
CA GLU A 899 -4.76 -34.16 8.55
C GLU A 899 -4.54 -33.24 7.33
N ARG A 900 -5.54 -33.09 6.45
CA ARG A 900 -5.36 -32.38 5.17
C ARG A 900 -5.27 -30.88 5.36
N GLN A 901 -4.17 -30.28 4.92
CA GLN A 901 -3.99 -28.82 4.91
C GLN A 901 -4.96 -28.16 3.93
N SER A 902 -5.79 -27.26 4.44
CA SER A 902 -6.69 -26.41 3.64
C SER A 902 -5.96 -25.18 3.09
N PRO A 903 -6.36 -24.66 1.91
CA PRO A 903 -5.73 -23.49 1.31
C PRO A 903 -6.01 -22.19 2.09
N HIS A 904 -5.15 -21.19 1.90
CA HIS A 904 -5.19 -19.91 2.63
C HIS A 904 -6.58 -19.23 2.63
N ARG A 905 -7.03 -18.87 3.84
CA ARG A 905 -8.26 -18.13 4.13
C ARG A 905 -7.96 -16.62 4.30
N GLY A 906 -8.95 -15.77 4.10
CA GLY A 906 -8.83 -14.31 4.26
C GLY A 906 -8.63 -13.86 5.71
N ASN A 907 -8.01 -12.71 5.90
CA ASN A 907 -7.77 -12.11 7.22
C ASN A 907 -9.10 -11.68 7.90
N THR A 908 -9.56 -12.45 8.88
CA THR A 908 -10.72 -12.11 9.72
C THR A 908 -10.40 -10.96 10.69
N MET A 909 -11.42 -10.43 11.39
CA MET A 909 -11.22 -9.40 12.42
C MET A 909 -10.34 -9.87 13.60
N VAL A 910 -10.22 -11.18 13.84
CA VAL A 910 -9.27 -11.75 14.82
C VAL A 910 -7.84 -11.34 14.47
N HIS A 911 -7.47 -11.43 13.19
CA HIS A 911 -6.16 -11.05 12.67
C HIS A 911 -5.93 -9.53 12.73
N VAL A 912 -6.98 -8.73 12.52
CA VAL A 912 -6.92 -7.26 12.67
C VAL A 912 -6.66 -6.89 14.12
N CYS A 913 -7.34 -7.51 15.08
CA CYS A 913 -7.15 -7.29 16.52
C CYS A 913 -5.75 -7.68 16.98
N TRP A 914 -5.26 -8.85 16.55
CA TRP A 914 -3.89 -9.31 16.78
C TRP A 914 -2.83 -8.33 16.25
N HIS A 915 -3.02 -7.77 15.05
CA HIS A 915 -2.06 -6.82 14.46
C HIS A 915 -2.22 -5.36 14.92
N ARG A 916 -3.23 -5.03 15.73
CA ARG A 916 -3.51 -3.67 16.22
C ARG A 916 -3.55 -3.51 17.74
N ASN A 917 -3.41 -4.60 18.51
CA ASN A 917 -3.40 -4.64 19.99
C ASN A 917 -4.67 -4.04 20.60
N THR A 918 -5.82 -4.65 20.29
CA THR A 918 -7.15 -4.09 20.51
C THR A 918 -8.22 -5.20 20.46
N SER A 919 -9.48 -4.87 20.75
CA SER A 919 -10.60 -5.80 20.88
C SER A 919 -11.88 -5.35 20.15
N VAL A 920 -12.79 -6.30 19.94
CA VAL A 920 -14.11 -6.14 19.31
C VAL A 920 -15.11 -7.03 20.07
N SER A 921 -16.22 -6.43 20.51
CA SER A 921 -17.35 -7.15 21.10
C SER A 921 -18.39 -7.56 20.07
N MET A 922 -19.31 -8.45 20.45
CA MET A 922 -20.49 -8.78 19.64
C MET A 922 -21.33 -7.53 19.33
N ILE A 923 -21.43 -6.60 20.29
CA ILE A 923 -22.13 -5.32 20.12
C ILE A 923 -21.45 -4.46 19.04
N ASP A 924 -20.12 -4.41 19.01
CA ASP A 924 -19.38 -3.70 17.95
C ASP A 924 -19.60 -4.34 16.56
N PHE A 925 -19.82 -5.67 16.49
CA PHE A 925 -20.19 -6.34 15.24
C PHE A 925 -21.61 -6.00 14.78
N SER A 926 -22.63 -6.06 15.66
CA SER A 926 -24.01 -5.74 15.28
C SER A 926 -24.16 -4.27 14.82
N ILE A 927 -23.52 -3.31 15.51
CA ILE A 927 -23.48 -1.90 15.08
C ILE A 927 -22.88 -1.76 13.68
N ALA A 928 -21.74 -2.42 13.41
CA ALA A 928 -21.09 -2.35 12.10
C ALA A 928 -21.91 -2.99 10.96
N VAL A 929 -22.82 -3.91 11.28
CA VAL A 929 -23.73 -4.57 10.34
C VAL A 929 -24.94 -3.70 10.00
N GLU A 930 -25.49 -2.96 10.97
CA GLU A 930 -26.59 -2.02 10.75
C GLU A 930 -26.19 -0.84 9.85
N ASP A 931 -24.95 -0.34 10.01
CA ASP A 931 -24.51 0.93 9.42
C ASP A 931 -24.02 0.86 7.95
N ASN A 932 -23.56 -0.28 7.40
CA ASN A 932 -22.90 -0.28 6.07
C ASN A 932 -22.84 -1.58 5.24
N HIS A 933 -22.67 -1.45 3.91
CA HIS A 933 -22.40 -2.53 2.95
C HIS A 933 -21.28 -2.10 1.96
N PRO A 934 -20.07 -2.70 1.97
CA PRO A 934 -18.92 -2.18 1.22
C PRO A 934 -18.65 -2.90 -0.11
N LEU A 935 -18.26 -2.13 -1.15
CA LEU A 935 -17.69 -2.66 -2.41
C LEU A 935 -16.19 -2.99 -2.33
N ALA A 936 -15.50 -2.53 -1.27
CA ALA A 936 -14.10 -2.84 -0.98
C ALA A 936 -13.84 -2.68 0.52
N SER A 937 -13.04 -3.57 1.12
CA SER A 937 -12.80 -3.60 2.57
C SER A 937 -11.52 -2.87 3.00
N LEU A 938 -11.68 -1.76 3.71
CA LEU A 938 -10.62 -1.12 4.50
C LEU A 938 -10.93 -1.35 5.99
N PRO A 939 -10.16 -2.16 6.73
CA PRO A 939 -10.43 -2.35 8.16
C PRO A 939 -10.15 -1.06 8.93
N LEU A 940 -11.22 -0.38 9.37
CA LEU A 940 -11.19 0.96 9.97
C LEU A 940 -10.78 1.00 11.45
N LEU A 941 -10.79 -0.14 12.15
CA LEU A 941 -10.64 -0.18 13.61
C LEU A 941 -9.33 0.47 14.11
N GLY A 942 -9.45 1.55 14.89
CA GLY A 942 -8.31 2.31 15.40
C GLY A 942 -7.74 3.37 14.43
N TYR A 943 -8.38 3.61 13.28
CA TYR A 943 -8.17 4.85 12.53
C TYR A 943 -8.74 6.03 13.32
N SER A 944 -8.09 7.19 13.24
CA SER A 944 -8.65 8.47 13.65
C SER A 944 -9.46 9.07 12.49
N LEU A 945 -10.72 9.44 12.76
CA LEU A 945 -11.56 10.21 11.86
C LEU A 945 -11.43 11.71 12.18
N THR A 946 -11.09 12.51 11.19
CA THR A 946 -10.79 13.95 11.32
C THR A 946 -11.30 14.72 10.11
N ILE A 947 -11.36 16.05 10.22
CA ILE A 947 -11.51 16.96 9.07
C ILE A 947 -10.10 17.42 8.65
N PRO A 948 -9.81 17.65 7.36
CA PRO A 948 -8.53 18.22 6.95
C PRO A 948 -8.25 19.56 7.64
N SER A 949 -6.98 19.78 7.98
CA SER A 949 -6.51 21.06 8.53
C SER A 949 -6.22 22.08 7.42
N GLU A 950 -6.28 23.38 7.73
CA GLU A 950 -6.01 24.45 6.76
C GLU A 950 -4.61 24.32 6.12
N SER A 951 -3.63 23.85 6.89
CA SER A 951 -2.26 23.56 6.43
C SER A 951 -2.14 22.37 5.47
N GLU A 952 -3.19 21.55 5.32
CA GLU A 952 -3.26 20.48 4.32
C GLU A 952 -3.82 20.98 2.97
N ASN A 953 -4.25 22.26 2.91
CA ASN A 953 -4.53 23.01 1.67
C ASN A 953 -5.66 22.41 0.78
N ILE A 954 -6.58 21.65 1.39
CA ILE A 954 -7.70 20.98 0.70
C ILE A 954 -8.94 21.89 0.67
N HIS A 955 -8.94 22.84 -0.27
CA HIS A 955 -10.05 23.78 -0.49
C HIS A 955 -11.23 23.13 -1.23
N LYS A 956 -11.88 22.14 -0.61
CA LYS A 956 -13.07 21.47 -1.13
C LYS A 956 -14.05 21.13 -0.01
N ASP A 957 -15.31 21.51 -0.20
CA ASP A 957 -16.38 21.21 0.76
C ASP A 957 -16.56 19.71 0.97
N TYR A 958 -17.03 19.34 2.16
CA TYR A 958 -17.48 17.99 2.51
C TYR A 958 -16.38 16.92 2.42
N VAL A 959 -15.13 17.27 2.77
CA VAL A 959 -14.00 16.33 2.83
C VAL A 959 -13.71 15.89 4.27
N PHE A 960 -13.62 14.58 4.49
CA PHE A 960 -13.13 13.99 5.73
C PHE A 960 -11.83 13.17 5.51
N LYS A 961 -11.10 12.98 6.60
CA LYS A 961 -9.74 12.42 6.66
C LYS A 961 -9.72 11.24 7.62
N LEU A 962 -9.39 10.06 7.09
CA LEU A 962 -9.13 8.84 7.87
C LEU A 962 -7.62 8.60 7.97
N HIS A 963 -7.10 8.60 9.20
CA HIS A 963 -5.67 8.50 9.47
C HIS A 963 -5.33 7.35 10.44
N PHE A 964 -4.37 6.49 10.07
CA PHE A 964 -3.81 5.45 10.93
C PHE A 964 -2.30 5.26 10.70
N LYS A 965 -1.50 5.72 11.67
CA LYS A 965 -0.03 5.61 11.76
C LYS A 965 0.71 6.29 10.60
N SER A 966 0.72 5.67 9.42
CA SER A 966 1.34 6.18 8.19
C SER A 966 0.39 6.21 7.00
N HIS A 967 -0.85 5.76 7.17
CA HIS A 967 -1.88 5.73 6.14
C HIS A 967 -2.82 6.92 6.38
N VAL A 968 -3.01 7.74 5.36
CA VAL A 968 -3.97 8.85 5.35
C VAL A 968 -4.81 8.72 4.09
N TYR A 969 -6.13 8.76 4.26
CA TYR A 969 -7.09 8.70 3.17
C TYR A 969 -8.03 9.91 3.28
N TYR A 970 -8.29 10.56 2.15
CA TYR A 970 -9.23 11.66 2.04
C TYR A 970 -10.44 11.23 1.23
N PHE A 971 -11.63 11.53 1.74
CA PHE A 971 -12.91 11.18 1.13
C PHE A 971 -13.76 12.45 1.01
N ARG A 972 -14.37 12.69 -0.15
CA ARG A 972 -15.31 13.79 -0.36
C ARG A 972 -16.73 13.22 -0.49
N ALA A 973 -17.67 13.71 0.30
CA ALA A 973 -19.08 13.40 0.16
C ALA A 973 -19.75 14.32 -0.88
N GLU A 974 -20.93 13.94 -1.36
CA GLU A 974 -21.66 14.69 -2.40
C GLU A 974 -22.48 15.87 -1.83
N SER A 975 -22.71 15.89 -0.53
CA SER A 975 -23.50 16.91 0.18
C SER A 975 -23.17 16.96 1.67
N GLU A 976 -23.54 18.05 2.34
CA GLU A 976 -23.47 18.21 3.80
C GLU A 976 -24.13 17.05 4.56
N TYR A 977 -25.33 16.62 4.14
CA TYR A 977 -26.00 15.49 4.77
C TYR A 977 -25.24 14.18 4.61
N THR A 978 -24.73 13.89 3.40
CA THR A 978 -23.99 12.65 3.16
C THR A 978 -22.62 12.69 3.84
N PHE A 979 -22.02 13.87 4.01
CA PHE A 979 -20.84 14.08 4.85
C PHE A 979 -21.10 13.73 6.30
N GLU A 980 -22.12 14.31 6.93
CA GLU A 980 -22.45 14.03 8.33
C GLU A 980 -22.83 12.56 8.54
N ARG A 981 -23.58 11.93 7.63
CA ARG A 981 -23.90 10.49 7.72
C ARG A 981 -22.65 9.62 7.55
N TRP A 982 -21.74 9.94 6.62
CA TRP A 982 -20.44 9.24 6.53
C TRP A 982 -19.60 9.43 7.80
N MET A 983 -19.58 10.64 8.37
CA MET A 983 -18.88 10.94 9.61
C MET A 983 -19.49 10.20 10.81
N GLU A 984 -20.81 10.06 10.87
CA GLU A 984 -21.54 9.30 11.90
C GLU A 984 -21.15 7.82 11.87
N VAL A 985 -21.34 7.13 10.73
CA VAL A 985 -21.10 5.67 10.59
C VAL A 985 -19.63 5.27 10.63
N ILE A 986 -18.72 6.19 10.26
CA ILE A 986 -17.29 5.94 10.41
C ILE A 986 -16.88 6.18 11.86
N ARG A 987 -17.45 7.16 12.56
CA ARG A 987 -17.14 7.42 13.98
C ARG A 987 -17.59 6.27 14.88
N SER A 988 -18.79 5.71 14.66
CA SER A 988 -19.26 4.50 15.38
C SER A 988 -18.29 3.31 15.22
N ALA A 989 -17.72 3.12 14.02
CA ALA A 989 -16.82 2.02 13.70
C ALA A 989 -15.30 2.29 13.94
N THR A 990 -14.90 3.53 14.24
CA THR A 990 -13.47 3.90 14.44
C THR A 990 -13.13 4.21 15.89
N THR A 991 -13.98 4.98 16.57
CA THR A 991 -13.91 5.23 18.00
C THR A 991 -14.98 4.40 18.69
N SER A 992 -14.60 3.39 19.48
CA SER A 992 -15.52 2.76 20.43
C SER A 992 -16.00 3.85 21.40
N ALA A 993 -17.19 4.40 21.17
CA ALA A 993 -17.68 5.52 21.96
C ALA A 993 -17.85 5.09 23.42
N SER A 994 -17.38 5.92 24.35
CA SER A 994 -17.58 5.73 25.80
C SER A 994 -19.07 5.58 26.08
N ARG A 995 -19.49 4.38 26.54
CA ARG A 995 -20.90 3.98 26.66
C ARG A 995 -21.65 4.94 27.58
N THR A 996 -22.85 5.35 27.17
CA THR A 996 -23.90 5.82 28.09
C THR A 996 -25.26 5.38 27.55
N ARG A 997 -25.84 4.34 28.19
CA ARG A 997 -27.21 3.82 28.00
C ARG A 997 -27.62 3.40 26.57
N ILE A 998 -27.43 2.11 26.25
CA ILE A 998 -28.55 1.23 25.84
C ILE A 998 -28.36 -0.10 26.58
N LEU A 999 -29.15 -0.33 27.63
CA LEU A 999 -29.39 -1.63 28.29
C LEU A 999 -30.46 -1.51 29.41
N SER A 1000 -30.74 -0.29 29.88
CA SER A 1000 -31.85 0.01 30.79
C SER A 1000 -33.21 0.07 30.08
N HIS A 1001 -33.58 -0.99 29.36
CA HIS A 1001 -34.96 -1.29 28.97
C HIS A 1001 -35.28 -2.78 29.18
N LYS A 1002 -35.00 -3.25 30.42
CA LYS A 1002 -35.90 -4.22 31.04
C LYS A 1002 -37.24 -3.52 31.31
N GLU A 1003 -38.08 -3.39 30.30
CA GLU A 1003 -39.50 -3.20 30.55
C GLU A 1003 -40.07 -4.53 31.05
N SER A 1004 -40.43 -4.54 32.33
CA SER A 1004 -40.98 -5.70 33.01
C SER A 1004 -42.45 -5.88 32.63
N HIS A 1005 -42.70 -6.52 31.49
CA HIS A 1005 -44.03 -7.04 31.15
C HIS A 1005 -44.06 -8.56 31.24
N VAL A 1006 -45.13 -9.04 31.87
CA VAL A 1006 -45.36 -10.43 32.27
C VAL A 1006 -46.56 -10.93 31.46
N TYR A 1007 -46.37 -12.10 30.83
CA TYR A 1007 -47.20 -12.71 29.77
C TYR A 1007 -47.09 -12.06 28.39
#